data_AF-A0A1C5UDG8-F1
#
_entry.id   AF-A0A1C5UDG8-F1
#
_cell.length_a   1.000
_cell.length_b   1.000
_cell.length_c   1.000
_cell.angle_alpha   90.00
_cell.angle_beta   90.00
_cell.angle_gamma   90.00
#
_symmetry.space_group_name_H-M   'P 1'
#
loop_
_entity.id
_entity.type
_entity.pdbx_description
1 polymer ?
#
loop_
_entity_poly.entity_id
_entity_poly.type
_entity_poly.pdbx_seq_one_letter_code
_entity_poly.pdbx_strand_id
1 'polypeptide(L)'
;MTEKQQYLLKLFREIDEMCKKHNLRYVMAGGSLIGVARNEGFIPWDDDVDIYMPRDDWNKLVELSDQVLPPNRAFQCVDVDRSYTNTFPRYASTDTCAIHRHQIIGKDKAGEIIDVLTLDPIPDDDREYEKYRTHLMIYSDLINIAVVYGNRYEVPVHLYLKYLFSYLFLGKEKTLKKLEKIMFSYKEEECSRYAMRWGGCPFLFDKDMMFPVKYGRFEGVDVMIPNKVSDYLIWHYGDEWSYIPPHGERESHDAVECHHMNYEEFRKEYMPKLDTFRLRKDAVFRKIYYMATAKRSHRLICKRQELLGEVTAQDLMNRLEQKKGSLEALLEKRDFHTLNRIFGDYFRVQLSADFIGREEFVHIYNFYHPVLIDIKEEVFMAAMLTLLYSEKVSKAYRMLRVREKLQGLSPAMEALLQDILTFRSGACHYEFGENRAAEWEMDQLLEKYPDNPSFLKFKIRFLMERAKKEKHSEEAEEFLSHCLELFPEDGYFLKYKGDLLWLRGKCREALEVYAAVRSKTTNGMTQLELDKFLKEHKMSAMETCKSLVEKGKVQEAVELAALWKELLPEDESIDGYFCQMKLEGLNRPEEIREFLKDIKEKLLQGKSEKTGKLKIENMVYLDICAYGAEKLGFSRKLAKLGTELLYTEDMQKLEELLSQALEQESKEECKPAAFLIAGDILYKQGKTREAFSYYRKALKKDAPEYVRIEGADRVLKDLKDGSSYIRSFGRKQDLTEFLDAWLGKYESLEEITELLKAIV
;
A
#
# COMPACT_ATOMS: atom_id res chain seq x y z
N MET A 1 5.72 3.64 7.23
CA MET A 1 5.00 2.55 7.93
C MET A 1 3.97 3.14 8.88
N THR A 2 2.73 2.65 8.86
CA THR A 2 1.64 3.10 9.75
C THR A 2 1.70 2.45 11.14
N GLU A 3 0.95 2.94 12.13
CA GLU A 3 0.84 2.29 13.46
C GLU A 3 0.33 0.83 13.34
N LYS A 4 -0.64 0.60 12.44
CA LYS A 4 -1.19 -0.74 12.17
C LYS A 4 -0.12 -1.66 11.59
N GLN A 5 0.62 -1.22 10.57
CA GLN A 5 1.71 -1.99 9.96
C GLN A 5 2.82 -2.32 10.95
N GLN A 6 3.17 -1.40 11.87
CA GLN A 6 4.13 -1.68 12.94
C GLN A 6 3.65 -2.80 13.87
N TYR A 7 2.36 -2.82 14.19
CA TYR A 7 1.77 -3.88 15.02
C TYR A 7 1.68 -5.21 14.27
N LEU A 8 1.29 -5.20 13.00
CA LEU A 8 1.29 -6.40 12.14
C LEU A 8 2.69 -6.97 11.98
N LEU A 9 3.71 -6.13 11.78
CA LEU A 9 5.11 -6.56 11.73
C LEU A 9 5.54 -7.27 13.03
N LYS A 10 5.09 -6.77 14.18
CA LYS A 10 5.34 -7.42 15.47
C LYS A 10 4.68 -8.81 15.51
N LEU A 11 3.40 -8.93 15.16
CA LEU A 11 2.71 -10.22 15.12
C LEU A 11 3.36 -11.19 14.13
N PHE A 12 3.75 -10.70 12.95
CA PHE A 12 4.44 -11.50 11.95
C PHE A 12 5.79 -12.02 12.44
N ARG A 13 6.60 -11.18 13.10
CA ARG A 13 7.89 -11.61 13.68
C ARG A 13 7.71 -12.70 14.72
N GLU A 14 6.68 -12.61 15.56
CA GLU A 14 6.36 -13.66 16.54
C GLU A 14 6.10 -15.02 15.85
N ILE A 15 5.28 -15.07 14.79
CA ILE A 15 5.01 -16.32 14.07
C ILE A 15 6.18 -16.83 13.23
N ASP A 16 6.95 -15.94 12.61
CA ASP A 16 8.18 -16.28 11.89
C ASP A 16 9.22 -16.93 12.82
N GLU A 17 9.45 -16.35 14.00
CA GLU A 17 10.35 -16.90 15.02
C GLU A 17 9.89 -18.28 15.50
N MET A 18 8.58 -18.47 15.73
CA MET A 18 8.01 -19.78 16.04
C MET A 18 8.28 -20.79 14.93
N CYS A 19 8.05 -20.42 13.68
CA CYS A 19 8.26 -21.31 12.53
C CYS A 19 9.73 -21.70 12.39
N LYS A 20 10.65 -20.72 12.42
CA LYS A 20 12.11 -20.94 12.32
C LYS A 20 12.64 -21.83 13.44
N LYS A 21 12.24 -21.58 14.69
CA LYS A 21 12.68 -22.36 15.86
C LYS A 21 12.28 -23.83 15.77
N HIS A 22 11.13 -24.11 15.17
CA HIS A 22 10.57 -25.46 15.06
C HIS A 22 10.74 -26.09 13.67
N ASN A 23 11.52 -25.47 12.78
CA ASN A 23 11.77 -25.93 11.41
C ASN A 23 10.47 -26.18 10.62
N LEU A 24 9.51 -25.25 10.76
CA LEU A 24 8.23 -25.27 10.05
C LEU A 24 8.33 -24.35 8.84
N ARG A 25 7.81 -24.81 7.70
CA ARG A 25 7.82 -24.06 6.45
C ARG A 25 6.60 -23.14 6.39
N TYR A 26 6.81 -21.90 5.97
CA TYR A 26 5.76 -21.02 5.47
C TYR A 26 6.28 -20.28 4.24
N VAL A 27 5.42 -19.62 3.48
CA VAL A 27 5.83 -18.67 2.45
C VAL A 27 4.95 -17.42 2.52
N MET A 28 5.53 -16.24 2.31
CA MET A 28 4.75 -15.01 2.12
C MET A 28 3.84 -15.15 0.89
N ALA A 29 2.62 -14.63 0.99
CA ALA A 29 1.60 -14.76 -0.05
C ALA A 29 0.92 -13.43 -0.35
N GLY A 30 0.10 -13.41 -1.40
CA GLY A 30 -0.79 -12.29 -1.72
C GLY A 30 -0.07 -10.94 -1.88
N GLY A 31 -0.69 -9.89 -1.34
CA GLY A 31 -0.15 -8.53 -1.32
C GLY A 31 1.17 -8.45 -0.55
N SER A 32 1.32 -9.26 0.51
CA SER A 32 2.54 -9.30 1.30
C SER A 32 3.75 -9.78 0.50
N LEU A 33 3.59 -10.75 -0.41
CA LEU A 33 4.68 -11.18 -1.31
C LEU A 33 5.02 -10.11 -2.35
N ILE A 34 4.03 -9.38 -2.88
CA ILE A 34 4.30 -8.19 -3.70
C ILE A 34 5.12 -7.18 -2.87
N GLY A 35 4.75 -6.97 -1.61
CA GLY A 35 5.50 -6.14 -0.68
C GLY A 35 6.96 -6.56 -0.55
N VAL A 36 7.22 -7.85 -0.36
CA VAL A 36 8.59 -8.40 -0.34
C VAL A 36 9.34 -8.13 -1.65
N ALA A 37 8.74 -8.44 -2.79
CA ALA A 37 9.42 -8.37 -4.09
C ALA A 37 9.63 -6.93 -4.58
N ARG A 38 8.63 -6.05 -4.37
CA ARG A 38 8.54 -4.70 -4.96
C ARG A 38 8.84 -3.56 -4.00
N ASN A 39 8.65 -3.77 -2.70
CA ASN A 39 8.79 -2.73 -1.68
C ASN A 39 9.87 -3.08 -0.63
N GLU A 40 10.28 -4.35 -0.53
CA GLU A 40 11.05 -4.92 0.59
C GLU A 40 10.43 -4.65 1.97
N GLY A 41 9.11 -4.53 2.00
CA GLY A 41 8.33 -4.13 3.15
C GLY A 41 6.85 -4.05 2.82
N PHE A 42 6.06 -3.38 3.65
CA PHE A 42 4.64 -3.23 3.39
C PHE A 42 4.37 -2.42 2.12
N ILE A 43 3.32 -2.80 1.40
CA ILE A 43 2.71 -1.90 0.43
C ILE A 43 2.07 -0.75 1.23
N PRO A 44 2.17 0.54 0.80
CA PRO A 44 1.73 1.66 1.63
C PRO A 44 0.27 1.62 2.10
N TRP A 45 -0.60 0.97 1.33
CA TRP A 45 -2.03 0.80 1.66
C TRP A 45 -2.40 -0.59 2.17
N ASP A 46 -1.43 -1.52 2.26
CA ASP A 46 -1.67 -2.87 2.81
C ASP A 46 -2.01 -2.77 4.29
N ASP A 47 -2.97 -3.58 4.72
CA ASP A 47 -3.49 -3.58 6.07
C ASP A 47 -3.54 -4.96 6.73
N ASP A 48 -2.89 -5.96 6.12
CA ASP A 48 -2.78 -7.33 6.59
C ASP A 48 -1.44 -7.97 6.19
N VAL A 49 -1.24 -9.20 6.66
CA VAL A 49 -0.10 -10.05 6.27
C VAL A 49 -0.61 -11.45 5.99
N ASP A 50 -0.36 -11.94 4.79
CA ASP A 50 -0.73 -13.27 4.34
C ASP A 50 0.48 -14.20 4.29
N ILE A 51 0.35 -15.38 4.89
CA ILE A 51 1.29 -16.48 4.71
C ILE A 51 0.57 -17.77 4.31
N TYR A 52 1.22 -18.56 3.47
CA TYR A 52 0.83 -19.92 3.17
C TYR A 52 1.66 -20.92 3.97
N MET A 53 1.02 -21.97 4.48
CA MET A 53 1.69 -23.00 5.27
C MET A 53 1.21 -24.40 4.85
N PRO A 54 2.11 -25.38 4.61
CA PRO A 54 1.70 -26.77 4.37
C PRO A 54 0.83 -27.29 5.51
N ARG A 55 -0.20 -28.08 5.20
CA ARG A 55 -1.10 -28.69 6.19
C ARG A 55 -0.35 -29.34 7.35
N ASP A 56 0.68 -30.14 7.06
CA ASP A 56 1.41 -30.87 8.08
C ASP A 56 2.21 -29.96 9.01
N ASP A 57 2.74 -28.86 8.50
CA ASP A 57 3.46 -27.88 9.31
C ASP A 57 2.50 -27.02 10.15
N TRP A 58 1.32 -26.69 9.62
CA TRP A 58 0.25 -26.07 10.40
C TRP A 58 -0.21 -26.97 11.56
N ASN A 59 -0.42 -28.26 11.29
CA ASN A 59 -0.85 -29.21 12.32
C ASN A 59 0.19 -29.29 13.46
N LYS A 60 1.49 -29.34 13.13
CA LYS A 60 2.57 -29.29 14.13
C LYS A 60 2.55 -27.98 14.92
N LEU A 61 2.33 -26.84 14.26
CA LEU A 61 2.25 -25.54 14.93
C LEU A 61 1.10 -25.49 15.95
N VAL A 62 -0.07 -26.05 15.59
CA VAL A 62 -1.22 -26.17 16.48
C VAL A 62 -0.92 -27.07 17.69
N GLU A 63 -0.26 -28.22 17.47
CA GLU A 63 0.16 -29.12 18.56
C GLU A 63 1.12 -28.45 19.55
N LEU A 64 1.94 -27.51 19.07
CA LEU A 64 2.89 -26.75 19.89
C LEU A 64 2.27 -25.54 20.59
N SER A 65 1.02 -25.18 20.30
CA SER A 65 0.40 -23.90 20.68
C SER A 65 0.52 -23.57 22.18
N ASP A 66 0.29 -24.52 23.07
CA ASP A 66 0.40 -24.32 24.53
C ASP A 66 1.82 -23.96 25.02
N GLN A 67 2.85 -24.25 24.21
CA GLN A 67 4.26 -24.03 24.54
C GLN A 67 4.82 -22.76 23.90
N VAL A 68 4.30 -22.37 22.73
CA VAL A 68 4.90 -21.34 21.89
C VAL A 68 4.12 -20.03 21.88
N LEU A 69 2.82 -20.05 22.19
CA LEU A 69 1.98 -18.85 22.12
C LEU A 69 2.34 -17.84 23.22
N PRO A 70 2.68 -16.59 22.86
CA PRO A 70 2.82 -15.51 23.83
C PRO A 70 1.50 -15.22 24.57
N PRO A 71 1.54 -14.54 25.72
CA PRO A 71 0.35 -13.98 26.35
C PRO A 71 -0.43 -13.08 25.37
N ASN A 72 -1.76 -13.07 25.50
CA ASN A 72 -2.67 -12.31 24.64
C ASN A 72 -2.57 -12.66 23.14
N ARG A 73 -2.28 -13.93 22.83
CA ARG A 73 -2.26 -14.47 21.47
C ARG A 73 -3.16 -15.67 21.34
N ALA A 74 -3.62 -15.91 20.12
CA ALA A 74 -4.37 -17.11 19.80
C ALA A 74 -4.20 -17.53 18.35
N PHE A 75 -4.11 -18.83 18.12
CA PHE A 75 -4.49 -19.40 16.84
C PHE A 75 -6.02 -19.45 16.75
N GLN A 76 -6.59 -18.70 15.82
CA GLN A 76 -8.00 -18.75 15.50
C GLN A 76 -8.19 -19.74 14.35
N CYS A 77 -8.62 -20.96 14.66
CA CYS A 77 -8.92 -21.97 13.66
C CYS A 77 -9.98 -22.94 14.18
N VAL A 78 -10.63 -23.63 13.23
CA VAL A 78 -11.63 -24.66 13.55
C VAL A 78 -10.98 -25.90 14.18
N ASP A 79 -9.67 -26.08 14.01
CA ASP A 79 -8.92 -27.21 14.53
C ASP A 79 -8.74 -27.11 16.06
N VAL A 80 -8.64 -25.88 16.58
CA VAL A 80 -8.50 -25.56 18.02
C VAL A 80 -9.86 -25.21 18.64
N ASP A 81 -10.64 -24.36 17.98
CA ASP A 81 -11.93 -23.89 18.47
C ASP A 81 -13.03 -24.14 17.45
N ARG A 82 -13.89 -25.12 17.74
CA ARG A 82 -15.08 -25.39 16.93
C ARG A 82 -16.08 -24.24 16.93
N SER A 83 -15.95 -23.21 17.74
CA SER A 83 -16.76 -22.00 17.67
C SER A 83 -16.30 -21.02 16.59
N TYR A 84 -15.08 -21.18 16.05
CA TYR A 84 -14.50 -20.36 15.00
C TYR A 84 -15.40 -20.28 13.76
N THR A 85 -15.48 -19.07 13.21
CA THR A 85 -16.46 -18.69 12.18
C THR A 85 -15.83 -18.51 10.79
N ASN A 86 -14.55 -18.85 10.62
CA ASN A 86 -13.86 -18.92 9.33
C ASN A 86 -13.27 -20.32 9.09
N THR A 87 -12.77 -20.56 7.89
CA THR A 87 -12.26 -21.88 7.50
C THR A 87 -10.75 -21.99 7.43
N PHE A 88 -10.06 -20.89 7.15
CA PHE A 88 -8.61 -20.82 7.21
C PHE A 88 -8.16 -20.30 8.57
N PRO A 89 -7.00 -20.75 9.08
CA PRO A 89 -6.44 -20.26 10.32
C PRO A 89 -5.93 -18.82 10.30
N ARG A 90 -5.88 -18.22 11.50
CA ARG A 90 -5.24 -16.91 11.75
C ARG A 90 -4.38 -16.96 13.00
N TYR A 91 -3.29 -16.21 13.00
CA TYR A 91 -2.57 -15.86 14.22
C TYR A 91 -3.03 -14.47 14.67
N ALA A 92 -3.59 -14.37 15.87
CA ALA A 92 -4.29 -13.17 16.30
C ALA A 92 -3.80 -12.63 17.63
N SER A 93 -3.79 -11.31 17.73
CA SER A 93 -3.85 -10.63 19.02
C SER A 93 -5.22 -10.82 19.67
N THR A 94 -5.24 -10.91 21.00
CA THR A 94 -6.46 -10.88 21.81
C THR A 94 -6.56 -9.65 22.71
N ASP A 95 -5.61 -8.71 22.60
CA ASP A 95 -5.59 -7.45 23.37
C ASP A 95 -5.88 -6.21 22.52
N THR A 96 -6.15 -6.38 21.23
CA THR A 96 -6.65 -5.32 20.33
C THR A 96 -8.11 -5.57 19.93
N CYS A 97 -8.70 -4.65 19.17
CA CYS A 97 -10.06 -4.79 18.64
C CYS A 97 -10.06 -4.59 17.13
N ALA A 98 -10.09 -5.69 16.40
CA ALA A 98 -10.47 -5.75 14.99
C ALA A 98 -11.42 -6.94 14.80
N ILE A 99 -12.68 -6.67 14.47
CA ILE A 99 -13.73 -7.69 14.30
C ILE A 99 -14.10 -7.77 12.82
N HIS A 100 -13.73 -8.88 12.17
CA HIS A 100 -14.07 -9.12 10.78
C HIS A 100 -15.53 -9.54 10.62
N ARG A 101 -16.07 -9.38 9.40
CA ARG A 101 -17.48 -9.64 9.08
C ARG A 101 -17.99 -11.01 9.54
N HIS A 102 -17.20 -12.07 9.42
CA HIS A 102 -17.61 -13.41 9.82
C HIS A 102 -17.72 -13.59 11.35
N GLN A 103 -17.02 -12.74 12.12
CA GLN A 103 -16.93 -12.79 13.58
C GLN A 103 -18.01 -11.97 14.28
N ILE A 104 -18.78 -11.17 13.54
CA ILE A 104 -19.75 -10.19 14.11
C ILE A 104 -20.71 -10.83 15.11
N ILE A 105 -21.24 -12.04 14.84
CA ILE A 105 -22.08 -12.79 15.79
C ILE A 105 -21.43 -14.10 16.27
N GLY A 106 -20.11 -14.20 16.04
CA GLY A 106 -19.26 -15.27 16.52
C GLY A 106 -18.89 -15.10 17.98
N LYS A 107 -18.36 -16.17 18.58
CA LYS A 107 -17.75 -16.15 19.92
C LYS A 107 -16.23 -16.28 19.86
N ASP A 108 -15.70 -16.45 18.66
CA ASP A 108 -14.29 -16.62 18.41
C ASP A 108 -13.49 -15.38 18.80
N LYS A 109 -12.24 -15.57 19.22
CA LYS A 109 -11.34 -14.46 19.54
C LYS A 109 -11.23 -13.49 18.35
N ALA A 110 -10.94 -12.21 18.60
CA ALA A 110 -10.78 -11.19 17.57
C ALA A 110 -9.70 -10.18 17.99
N GLY A 111 -9.28 -9.31 17.08
CA GLY A 111 -8.08 -8.50 17.19
C GLY A 111 -7.34 -8.45 15.86
N GLU A 112 -6.18 -7.77 15.85
CA GLU A 112 -5.29 -7.73 14.69
C GLU A 112 -4.74 -9.14 14.39
N ILE A 113 -4.55 -9.45 13.11
CA ILE A 113 -4.34 -10.81 12.63
C ILE A 113 -3.19 -10.90 11.61
N ILE A 114 -2.62 -12.09 11.52
CA ILE A 114 -1.86 -12.60 10.38
C ILE A 114 -2.67 -13.76 9.80
N ASP A 115 -2.97 -13.72 8.51
CA ASP A 115 -3.71 -14.78 7.82
C ASP A 115 -2.77 -15.93 7.50
N VAL A 116 -3.09 -17.14 8.00
CA VAL A 116 -2.28 -18.35 7.84
C VAL A 116 -3.05 -19.35 6.98
N LEU A 117 -3.01 -19.14 5.66
CA LEU A 117 -3.76 -19.98 4.74
C LEU A 117 -3.04 -21.31 4.53
N THR A 118 -3.73 -22.40 4.85
CA THR A 118 -3.10 -23.72 4.77
C THR A 118 -3.16 -24.27 3.34
N LEU A 119 -2.08 -24.91 2.90
CA LEU A 119 -1.96 -25.63 1.65
C LEU A 119 -2.25 -27.12 1.89
N ASP A 120 -3.39 -27.58 1.40
CA ASP A 120 -3.81 -28.98 1.49
C ASP A 120 -3.27 -29.76 0.27
N PRO A 121 -2.56 -30.89 0.46
CA PRO A 121 -2.02 -31.65 -0.66
C PRO A 121 -3.15 -32.30 -1.47
N ILE A 122 -3.09 -32.20 -2.81
CA ILE A 122 -4.08 -32.73 -3.73
C ILE A 122 -3.38 -33.50 -4.87
N PRO A 123 -3.83 -34.74 -5.19
CA PRO A 123 -3.29 -35.51 -6.32
C PRO A 123 -3.52 -34.84 -7.69
N ASP A 124 -2.84 -35.32 -8.73
CA ASP A 124 -3.01 -34.84 -10.11
C ASP A 124 -4.36 -35.17 -10.77
N ASP A 125 -5.25 -35.87 -10.08
CA ASP A 125 -6.61 -36.14 -10.58
C ASP A 125 -7.58 -34.97 -10.25
N ASP A 126 -8.05 -34.30 -11.29
CA ASP A 126 -9.04 -33.23 -11.18
C ASP A 126 -10.35 -33.68 -10.51
N ARG A 127 -10.70 -34.97 -10.56
CA ARG A 127 -11.88 -35.51 -9.85
C ARG A 127 -11.69 -35.48 -8.34
N GLU A 128 -10.49 -35.75 -7.86
CA GLU A 128 -10.18 -35.67 -6.43
C GLU A 128 -10.13 -34.21 -5.96
N TYR A 129 -9.66 -33.29 -6.80
CA TYR A 129 -9.81 -31.85 -6.56
C TYR A 129 -11.28 -31.40 -6.53
N GLU A 130 -12.11 -31.82 -7.48
CA GLU A 130 -13.54 -31.49 -7.49
C GLU A 130 -14.24 -31.99 -6.23
N LYS A 131 -13.93 -33.23 -5.82
CA LYS A 131 -14.43 -33.82 -4.57
C LYS A 131 -13.96 -33.01 -3.37
N TYR A 132 -12.68 -32.68 -3.26
CA TYR A 132 -12.16 -31.82 -2.19
C TYR A 132 -12.88 -30.47 -2.16
N ARG A 133 -12.93 -29.77 -3.29
CA ARG A 133 -13.57 -28.46 -3.46
C ARG A 133 -15.03 -28.48 -3.05
N THR A 134 -15.83 -29.44 -3.53
CA THR A 134 -17.26 -29.55 -3.16
C THR A 134 -17.45 -29.74 -1.65
N HIS A 135 -16.62 -30.58 -1.02
CA HIS A 135 -16.69 -30.79 0.43
C HIS A 135 -16.17 -29.58 1.22
N LEU A 136 -15.13 -28.88 0.74
CA LEU A 136 -14.66 -27.62 1.32
C LEU A 136 -15.74 -26.54 1.26
N MET A 137 -16.50 -26.43 0.17
CA MET A 137 -17.60 -25.46 0.09
C MET A 137 -18.68 -25.74 1.12
N ILE A 138 -19.08 -27.01 1.27
CA ILE A 138 -20.07 -27.42 2.28
C ILE A 138 -19.54 -27.18 3.69
N TYR A 139 -18.29 -27.57 3.96
CA TYR A 139 -17.60 -27.32 5.21
C TYR A 139 -17.61 -25.81 5.54
N SER A 140 -17.25 -24.98 4.58
CA SER A 140 -17.24 -23.51 4.72
C SER A 140 -18.62 -22.93 4.95
N ASP A 141 -19.64 -23.41 4.23
CA ASP A 141 -21.03 -23.01 4.42
C ASP A 141 -21.62 -23.47 5.77
N LEU A 142 -21.10 -24.53 6.39
CA LEU A 142 -21.55 -24.92 7.74
C LEU A 142 -20.86 -24.09 8.84
N ILE A 143 -19.68 -23.55 8.58
CA ILE A 143 -18.88 -22.81 9.56
C ILE A 143 -19.17 -21.31 9.50
N ASN A 144 -19.06 -20.70 8.33
CA ASN A 144 -19.15 -19.26 8.17
C ASN A 144 -20.56 -18.87 7.75
N ILE A 145 -21.21 -18.05 8.56
CA ILE A 145 -22.60 -17.60 8.40
C ILE A 145 -22.78 -16.46 7.39
N ALA A 146 -21.74 -15.64 7.19
CA ALA A 146 -21.83 -14.38 6.49
C ALA A 146 -21.84 -14.59 4.97
N VAL A 147 -21.17 -15.65 4.53
CA VAL A 147 -20.87 -15.95 3.13
C VAL A 147 -21.64 -17.20 2.68
N VAL A 148 -22.00 -17.25 1.40
CA VAL A 148 -22.60 -18.43 0.75
C VAL A 148 -21.58 -18.95 -0.25
N TYR A 149 -20.84 -20.01 0.05
CA TYR A 149 -19.71 -20.47 -0.78
C TYR A 149 -20.15 -21.38 -1.92
N GLY A 150 -21.01 -22.35 -1.64
CA GLY A 150 -21.37 -23.42 -2.55
C GLY A 150 -22.13 -22.96 -3.80
N ASN A 151 -22.71 -21.77 -3.82
CA ASN A 151 -23.41 -21.26 -5.01
C ASN A 151 -22.46 -21.08 -6.20
N ARG A 152 -21.22 -20.64 -5.98
CA ARG A 152 -20.19 -20.38 -7.02
C ARG A 152 -19.79 -21.63 -7.80
N TYR A 153 -19.87 -22.78 -7.15
CA TYR A 153 -19.50 -24.07 -7.72
C TYR A 153 -20.70 -24.99 -7.93
N GLU A 154 -21.91 -24.42 -7.90
CA GLU A 154 -23.16 -25.13 -8.11
C GLU A 154 -23.31 -26.37 -7.21
N VAL A 155 -22.84 -26.28 -5.97
CA VAL A 155 -22.94 -27.36 -4.98
C VAL A 155 -24.41 -27.79 -4.87
N PRO A 156 -24.71 -29.08 -5.05
CA PRO A 156 -26.09 -29.54 -5.00
C PRO A 156 -26.72 -29.27 -3.64
N VAL A 157 -27.87 -28.58 -3.63
CA VAL A 157 -28.56 -28.19 -2.38
C VAL A 157 -28.88 -29.39 -1.49
N HIS A 158 -29.21 -30.55 -2.07
CA HIS A 158 -29.48 -31.77 -1.30
C HIS A 158 -28.24 -32.28 -0.55
N LEU A 159 -27.04 -32.05 -1.09
CA LEU A 159 -25.78 -32.43 -0.45
C LEU A 159 -25.47 -31.50 0.73
N TYR A 160 -25.68 -30.19 0.56
CA TYR A 160 -25.62 -29.25 1.69
C TYR A 160 -26.65 -29.61 2.77
N LEU A 161 -27.91 -29.88 2.40
CA LEU A 161 -28.96 -30.28 3.34
C LEU A 161 -28.61 -31.56 4.10
N LYS A 162 -28.03 -32.56 3.44
CA LYS A 162 -27.54 -33.79 4.10
C LYS A 162 -26.58 -33.47 5.26
N TYR A 163 -25.61 -32.59 5.04
CA TYR A 163 -24.65 -32.23 6.08
C TYR A 163 -25.20 -31.20 7.07
N LEU A 164 -26.13 -30.33 6.67
CA LEU A 164 -26.87 -29.46 7.60
C LEU A 164 -27.73 -30.26 8.58
N PHE A 165 -28.45 -31.28 8.11
CA PHE A 165 -29.21 -32.17 8.99
C PHE A 165 -28.28 -32.98 9.89
N SER A 166 -27.15 -33.48 9.37
CA SER A 166 -26.10 -34.08 10.20
C SER A 166 -25.63 -33.10 11.29
N TYR A 167 -25.39 -31.84 10.94
CA TYR A 167 -24.96 -30.80 11.86
C TYR A 167 -26.00 -30.55 12.96
N LEU A 168 -27.28 -30.48 12.60
CA LEU A 168 -28.38 -30.22 13.54
C LEU A 168 -28.68 -31.40 14.47
N PHE A 169 -28.66 -32.64 13.96
CA PHE A 169 -29.07 -33.83 14.72
C PHE A 169 -27.91 -34.59 15.36
N LEU A 170 -26.75 -34.65 14.71
CA LEU A 170 -25.56 -35.36 15.21
C LEU A 170 -24.54 -34.41 15.87
N GLY A 171 -24.73 -33.11 15.71
CA GLY A 171 -23.88 -32.05 16.25
C GLY A 171 -22.77 -31.60 15.31
N LYS A 172 -22.26 -30.39 15.57
CA LYS A 172 -21.18 -29.74 14.82
C LYS A 172 -19.93 -30.62 14.72
N GLU A 173 -19.43 -31.08 15.85
CA GLU A 173 -18.17 -31.83 15.95
C GLU A 173 -18.13 -33.09 15.06
N LYS A 174 -19.14 -33.96 15.19
CA LYS A 174 -19.21 -35.21 14.41
C LYS A 174 -19.33 -34.94 12.91
N THR A 175 -20.06 -33.90 12.53
CA THR A 175 -20.29 -33.54 11.13
C THR A 175 -19.03 -32.99 10.49
N LEU A 176 -18.33 -32.06 11.17
CA LEU A 176 -17.08 -31.51 10.68
C LEU A 176 -15.98 -32.57 10.57
N LYS A 177 -15.79 -33.42 11.59
CA LYS A 177 -14.85 -34.56 11.53
C LYS A 177 -15.08 -35.48 10.32
N LYS A 178 -16.34 -35.70 9.95
CA LYS A 178 -16.68 -36.50 8.76
C LYS A 178 -16.26 -35.81 7.47
N LEU A 179 -16.44 -34.50 7.36
CA LEU A 179 -16.01 -33.71 6.20
C LEU A 179 -14.48 -33.61 6.13
N GLU A 180 -13.83 -33.34 7.26
CA GLU A 180 -12.37 -33.28 7.41
C GLU A 180 -11.71 -34.58 6.95
N LYS A 181 -12.26 -35.75 7.33
CA LYS A 181 -11.76 -37.05 6.88
C LYS A 181 -11.83 -37.22 5.35
N ILE A 182 -12.78 -36.56 4.68
CA ILE A 182 -12.89 -36.59 3.21
C ILE A 182 -11.87 -35.64 2.59
N MET A 183 -11.76 -34.42 3.14
CA MET A 183 -10.91 -33.36 2.62
C MET A 183 -9.41 -33.63 2.84
N PHE A 184 -9.03 -34.06 4.05
CA PHE A 184 -7.64 -34.25 4.48
C PHE A 184 -7.26 -35.72 4.41
N SER A 185 -7.46 -36.33 3.24
CA SER A 185 -7.23 -37.77 3.03
C SER A 185 -5.94 -38.09 2.28
N TYR A 186 -5.21 -37.06 1.82
CA TYR A 186 -4.01 -37.20 1.02
C TYR A 186 -2.76 -36.86 1.82
N LYS A 187 -1.66 -37.56 1.53
CA LYS A 187 -0.35 -37.27 2.10
C LYS A 187 0.44 -36.35 1.18
N GLU A 188 1.26 -35.48 1.78
CA GLU A 188 2.04 -34.49 1.04
C GLU A 188 3.04 -35.12 0.05
N GLU A 189 3.60 -36.29 0.37
CA GLU A 189 4.60 -36.96 -0.48
C GLU A 189 4.01 -37.61 -1.72
N GLU A 190 2.71 -37.89 -1.70
CA GLU A 190 1.95 -38.54 -2.79
C GLU A 190 1.32 -37.52 -3.75
N CYS A 191 1.48 -36.22 -3.47
CA CYS A 191 0.85 -35.13 -4.22
C CYS A 191 1.88 -34.19 -4.84
N SER A 192 1.58 -33.76 -6.06
CA SER A 192 2.32 -32.77 -6.86
C SER A 192 1.69 -31.38 -6.80
N ARG A 193 0.47 -31.26 -6.27
CA ARG A 193 -0.27 -29.99 -6.19
C ARG A 193 -0.75 -29.70 -4.76
N TYR A 194 -1.00 -28.42 -4.49
CA TYR A 194 -1.66 -27.93 -3.29
C TYR A 194 -2.94 -27.20 -3.63
N ALA A 195 -3.99 -27.43 -2.84
CA ALA A 195 -5.14 -26.55 -2.79
C ALA A 195 -5.05 -25.60 -1.57
N MET A 196 -5.13 -24.30 -1.82
CA MET A 196 -5.30 -23.31 -0.76
C MET A 196 -6.63 -23.49 -0.05
N ARG A 197 -6.62 -23.63 1.28
CA ARG A 197 -7.84 -23.81 2.09
C ARG A 197 -8.58 -22.50 2.30
N TRP A 198 -9.14 -21.93 1.23
CA TRP A 198 -10.04 -20.78 1.31
C TRP A 198 -11.40 -21.13 0.72
N GLY A 199 -12.44 -20.96 1.54
CA GLY A 199 -13.82 -21.15 1.10
C GLY A 199 -14.13 -20.24 -0.10
N GLY A 200 -14.70 -20.80 -1.16
CA GLY A 200 -15.16 -20.07 -2.35
C GLY A 200 -14.13 -19.91 -3.46
N CYS A 201 -12.83 -20.07 -3.17
CA CYS A 201 -11.78 -19.98 -4.17
C CYS A 201 -10.52 -20.79 -3.76
N PRO A 202 -10.58 -22.14 -3.73
CA PRO A 202 -9.42 -22.95 -3.40
C PRO A 202 -8.45 -22.99 -4.59
N PHE A 203 -7.46 -22.10 -4.59
CA PHE A 203 -6.44 -22.06 -5.65
C PHE A 203 -5.61 -23.33 -5.66
N LEU A 204 -5.30 -23.80 -6.88
CA LEU A 204 -4.49 -24.98 -7.10
C LEU A 204 -3.10 -24.54 -7.55
N PHE A 205 -2.07 -24.97 -6.85
CA PHE A 205 -0.67 -24.64 -7.13
C PHE A 205 0.14 -25.90 -7.35
N ASP A 206 1.09 -25.84 -8.26
CA ASP A 206 2.14 -26.86 -8.32
C ASP A 206 3.02 -26.75 -7.06
N LYS A 207 3.41 -27.90 -6.51
CA LYS A 207 4.18 -27.98 -5.27
C LYS A 207 5.53 -27.28 -5.39
N ASP A 208 6.15 -27.33 -6.57
CA ASP A 208 7.45 -26.73 -6.86
C ASP A 208 7.41 -25.22 -7.07
N MET A 209 6.22 -24.62 -7.24
CA MET A 209 6.01 -23.17 -7.22
C MET A 209 6.23 -22.63 -5.80
N MET A 210 5.82 -23.39 -4.78
CA MET A 210 5.87 -22.99 -3.38
C MET A 210 7.16 -23.42 -2.69
N PHE A 211 7.62 -24.66 -2.90
CA PHE A 211 8.73 -25.25 -2.14
C PHE A 211 9.80 -25.89 -3.05
N PRO A 212 11.08 -25.95 -2.63
CA PRO A 212 11.64 -25.47 -1.36
C PRO A 212 11.57 -23.94 -1.23
N VAL A 213 11.52 -23.42 0.00
CA VAL A 213 11.39 -21.97 0.22
C VAL A 213 12.63 -21.22 -0.26
N LYS A 214 12.44 -20.01 -0.79
CA LYS A 214 13.49 -19.00 -0.95
C LYS A 214 13.42 -18.00 0.21
N TYR A 215 14.40 -17.11 0.31
CA TYR A 215 14.39 -16.01 1.29
C TYR A 215 14.31 -14.66 0.59
N GLY A 216 13.43 -13.79 1.09
CA GLY A 216 13.29 -12.39 0.67
C GLY A 216 13.37 -11.44 1.86
N ARG A 217 13.39 -10.13 1.60
CA ARG A 217 13.48 -9.09 2.63
C ARG A 217 12.13 -8.44 2.89
N PHE A 218 11.71 -8.36 4.15
CA PHE A 218 10.49 -7.69 4.57
C PHE A 218 10.74 -6.85 5.82
N GLU A 219 10.71 -5.53 5.71
CA GLU A 219 10.91 -4.59 6.82
C GLU A 219 12.17 -4.89 7.65
N GLY A 220 13.26 -5.18 6.95
CA GLY A 220 14.55 -5.49 7.57
C GLY A 220 14.66 -6.91 8.16
N VAL A 221 13.74 -7.82 7.86
CA VAL A 221 13.78 -9.23 8.29
C VAL A 221 13.84 -10.15 7.07
N ASP A 222 14.60 -11.24 7.16
CA ASP A 222 14.62 -12.27 6.13
C ASP A 222 13.43 -13.23 6.33
N VAL A 223 12.59 -13.36 5.32
CA VAL A 223 11.33 -14.11 5.37
C VAL A 223 11.30 -15.20 4.30
N MET A 224 10.59 -16.29 4.57
CA MET A 224 10.41 -17.36 3.59
C MET A 224 9.43 -16.94 2.50
N ILE A 225 9.80 -17.12 1.23
CA ILE A 225 8.98 -16.80 0.05
C ILE A 225 8.86 -18.02 -0.88
N PRO A 226 7.88 -18.05 -1.81
CA PRO A 226 7.73 -19.15 -2.76
C PRO A 226 9.00 -19.40 -3.58
N ASN A 227 9.17 -20.64 -4.03
CA ASN A 227 10.30 -21.04 -4.88
C ASN A 227 10.28 -20.34 -6.25
N LYS A 228 9.10 -20.17 -6.86
CA LYS A 228 8.90 -19.49 -8.15
C LYS A 228 8.04 -18.25 -7.93
N VAL A 229 8.65 -17.18 -7.44
CA VAL A 229 7.97 -15.93 -7.04
C VAL A 229 7.26 -15.30 -8.24
N SER A 230 7.95 -15.25 -9.39
CA SER A 230 7.42 -14.68 -10.62
C SER A 230 6.21 -15.47 -11.11
N ASP A 231 6.28 -16.81 -11.14
CA ASP A 231 5.16 -17.65 -11.55
C ASP A 231 3.94 -17.46 -10.64
N TYR A 232 4.16 -17.39 -9.32
CA TYR A 232 3.10 -17.13 -8.35
C TYR A 232 2.44 -15.76 -8.56
N LEU A 233 3.24 -14.70 -8.70
CA LEU A 233 2.73 -13.34 -8.86
C LEU A 233 2.04 -13.16 -10.22
N ILE A 234 2.57 -13.78 -11.28
CA ILE A 234 1.95 -13.83 -12.61
C ILE A 234 0.62 -14.58 -12.54
N TRP A 235 0.55 -15.68 -11.80
CA TRP A 235 -0.67 -16.46 -11.63
C TRP A 235 -1.77 -15.62 -10.97
N HIS A 236 -1.46 -14.95 -9.86
CA HIS A 236 -2.45 -14.18 -9.09
C HIS A 236 -2.79 -12.82 -9.69
N TYR A 237 -1.80 -12.09 -10.18
CA TYR A 237 -1.91 -10.67 -10.51
C TYR A 237 -1.64 -10.37 -11.99
N GLY A 238 -1.16 -11.35 -12.76
CA GLY A 238 -0.71 -11.18 -14.14
C GLY A 238 0.74 -10.69 -14.23
N ASP A 239 1.29 -10.71 -15.44
CA ASP A 239 2.64 -10.22 -15.78
C ASP A 239 2.84 -8.73 -15.41
N GLU A 240 1.76 -7.99 -15.18
CA GLU A 240 1.76 -6.57 -14.82
C GLU A 240 1.82 -6.31 -13.30
N TRP A 241 1.96 -7.35 -12.46
CA TRP A 241 1.95 -7.26 -10.98
C TRP A 241 2.94 -6.23 -10.40
N SER A 242 4.05 -5.99 -11.11
CA SER A 242 5.10 -5.05 -10.70
C SER A 242 4.68 -3.58 -10.80
N TYR A 243 3.60 -3.27 -11.53
CA TYR A 243 3.07 -1.91 -11.65
C TYR A 243 2.17 -1.55 -10.46
N ILE A 244 2.29 -0.31 -10.00
CA ILE A 244 1.47 0.23 -8.92
C ILE A 244 0.08 0.54 -9.47
N PRO A 245 -1.00 -0.05 -8.92
CA PRO A 245 -2.35 0.19 -9.40
C PRO A 245 -2.83 1.62 -9.06
N PRO A 246 -3.78 2.16 -9.84
CA PRO A 246 -4.48 3.42 -9.52
C PRO A 246 -5.14 3.36 -8.14
N HIS A 247 -5.35 4.52 -7.50
CA HIS A 247 -5.87 4.57 -6.13
C HIS A 247 -7.22 3.85 -5.95
N GLY A 248 -8.11 3.87 -6.95
CA GLY A 248 -9.42 3.20 -6.87
C GLY A 248 -9.37 1.67 -6.96
N GLU A 249 -8.22 1.10 -7.32
CA GLU A 249 -8.01 -0.35 -7.45
C GLU A 249 -7.17 -0.90 -6.28
N ARG A 250 -6.88 -0.07 -5.28
CA ARG A 250 -6.15 -0.46 -4.06
C ARG A 250 -7.15 -0.99 -3.04
N GLU A 251 -7.07 -2.28 -2.78
CA GLU A 251 -7.94 -2.96 -1.81
C GLU A 251 -7.37 -2.86 -0.38
N SER A 252 -8.28 -2.87 0.60
CA SER A 252 -8.00 -3.00 2.03
C SER A 252 -9.10 -3.84 2.67
N HIS A 253 -8.84 -4.41 3.85
CA HIS A 253 -9.79 -5.31 4.50
C HIS A 253 -10.86 -4.58 5.34
N ASP A 254 -12.10 -5.04 5.24
CA ASP A 254 -13.19 -4.55 6.08
C ASP A 254 -13.17 -5.21 7.46
N ALA A 255 -12.78 -4.46 8.49
CA ALA A 255 -12.93 -4.82 9.89
C ALA A 255 -13.52 -3.66 10.71
N VAL A 256 -14.26 -4.00 11.77
CA VAL A 256 -14.64 -3.00 12.78
C VAL A 256 -13.51 -2.88 13.78
N GLU A 257 -12.81 -1.76 13.74
CA GLU A 257 -11.64 -1.49 14.57
C GLU A 257 -11.97 -0.51 15.71
N CYS A 258 -11.41 -0.76 16.89
CA CYS A 258 -11.49 0.19 18.00
C CYS A 258 -10.14 0.29 18.73
N HIS A 259 -9.54 1.48 18.75
CA HIS A 259 -8.19 1.63 19.28
C HIS A 259 -8.09 1.83 20.80
N HIS A 260 -9.22 2.03 21.49
CA HIS A 260 -9.24 2.37 22.92
C HIS A 260 -9.83 1.27 23.83
N MET A 261 -10.25 0.14 23.24
CA MET A 261 -10.80 -1.01 23.96
C MET A 261 -10.47 -2.30 23.23
N ASN A 262 -10.55 -3.42 23.94
CA ASN A 262 -10.38 -4.73 23.32
C ASN A 262 -11.69 -5.24 22.68
N TYR A 263 -11.59 -6.29 21.87
CA TYR A 263 -12.73 -6.85 21.15
C TYR A 263 -13.84 -7.41 22.07
N GLU A 264 -13.51 -7.85 23.30
CA GLU A 264 -14.50 -8.40 24.25
C GLU A 264 -15.39 -7.32 24.84
N GLU A 265 -14.79 -6.18 25.21
CA GLU A 265 -15.49 -4.99 25.69
C GLU A 265 -16.43 -4.46 24.62
N PHE A 266 -15.93 -4.33 23.38
CA PHE A 266 -16.74 -3.88 22.26
C PHE A 266 -17.93 -4.82 21.99
N ARG A 267 -17.70 -6.15 22.03
CA ARG A 267 -18.77 -7.15 21.89
C ARG A 267 -19.84 -7.08 22.97
N LYS A 268 -19.47 -6.80 24.23
CA LYS A 268 -20.46 -6.64 25.32
C LYS A 268 -21.42 -5.49 25.03
N GLU A 269 -21.00 -4.46 24.31
CA GLU A 269 -21.82 -3.31 23.99
C GLU A 269 -22.82 -3.59 22.86
N TYR A 270 -22.39 -4.22 21.75
CA TYR A 270 -23.24 -4.38 20.57
C TYR A 270 -24.02 -5.70 20.56
N MET A 271 -23.49 -6.80 21.10
CA MET A 271 -24.10 -8.13 20.96
C MET A 271 -25.52 -8.23 21.55
N PRO A 272 -25.84 -7.61 22.71
CA PRO A 272 -27.20 -7.63 23.26
C PRO A 272 -28.25 -6.96 22.36
N LYS A 273 -27.81 -6.09 21.43
CA LYS A 273 -28.66 -5.37 20.48
C LYS A 273 -28.99 -6.22 19.23
N LEU A 274 -28.43 -7.42 19.10
CA LEU A 274 -28.57 -8.28 17.92
C LEU A 274 -29.44 -9.53 18.19
N ASP A 275 -30.37 -9.81 17.28
CA ASP A 275 -31.07 -11.11 17.23
C ASP A 275 -30.22 -12.15 16.49
N THR A 276 -29.30 -12.78 17.23
CA THR A 276 -28.37 -13.77 16.66
C THR A 276 -29.06 -15.02 16.13
N PHE A 277 -30.21 -15.41 16.70
CA PHE A 277 -30.98 -16.56 16.24
C PHE A 277 -31.59 -16.29 14.85
N ARG A 278 -32.27 -15.14 14.71
CA ARG A 278 -32.82 -14.72 13.42
C ARG A 278 -31.73 -14.61 12.36
N LEU A 279 -30.59 -13.98 12.67
CA LEU A 279 -29.48 -13.86 11.73
C LEU A 279 -28.95 -15.22 11.25
N ARG A 280 -28.78 -16.20 12.16
CA ARG A 280 -28.35 -17.56 11.80
C ARG A 280 -29.39 -18.27 10.94
N LYS A 281 -30.66 -18.16 11.30
CA LYS A 281 -31.78 -18.74 10.54
C LYS A 281 -31.83 -18.16 9.12
N ASP A 282 -31.79 -16.84 9.00
CA ASP A 282 -31.84 -16.13 7.72
C ASP A 282 -30.62 -16.48 6.86
N ALA A 283 -29.43 -16.61 7.45
CA ALA A 283 -28.22 -17.07 6.76
C ALA A 283 -28.38 -18.49 6.17
N VAL A 284 -28.96 -19.44 6.91
CA VAL A 284 -29.22 -20.80 6.42
C VAL A 284 -30.23 -20.80 5.28
N PHE A 285 -31.35 -20.07 5.41
CA PHE A 285 -32.34 -19.96 4.34
C PHE A 285 -31.73 -19.36 3.07
N ARG A 286 -30.94 -18.31 3.23
CA ARG A 286 -30.21 -17.66 2.13
C ARG A 286 -29.30 -18.64 1.39
N LYS A 287 -28.54 -19.46 2.11
CA LYS A 287 -27.68 -20.52 1.54
C LYS A 287 -28.47 -21.52 0.71
N ILE A 288 -29.58 -22.02 1.26
CA ILE A 288 -30.48 -22.96 0.57
C ILE A 288 -31.02 -22.32 -0.71
N TYR A 289 -31.51 -21.08 -0.63
CA TYR A 289 -32.06 -20.36 -1.77
C TYR A 289 -31.02 -20.16 -2.88
N TYR A 290 -29.83 -19.65 -2.56
CA TYR A 290 -28.79 -19.42 -3.56
C TYR A 290 -28.25 -20.71 -4.18
N MET A 291 -28.07 -21.78 -3.40
CA MET A 291 -27.67 -23.09 -3.96
C MET A 291 -28.76 -23.68 -4.85
N ALA A 292 -30.03 -23.56 -4.47
CA ALA A 292 -31.16 -24.06 -5.28
C ALA A 292 -31.33 -23.28 -6.59
N THR A 293 -30.93 -22.01 -6.64
CA THR A 293 -31.08 -21.13 -7.81
C THR A 293 -29.79 -20.92 -8.61
N ALA A 294 -28.63 -21.38 -8.12
CA ALA A 294 -27.31 -21.13 -8.71
C ALA A 294 -27.26 -21.38 -10.23
N LYS A 295 -27.63 -22.58 -10.67
CA LYS A 295 -27.66 -22.96 -12.10
C LYS A 295 -28.49 -22.03 -12.97
N ARG A 296 -29.67 -21.64 -12.47
CA ARG A 296 -30.56 -20.72 -13.19
C ARG A 296 -29.93 -19.33 -13.29
N SER A 297 -29.36 -18.84 -12.18
CA SER A 297 -28.71 -17.54 -12.12
C SER A 297 -27.50 -17.47 -13.05
N HIS A 298 -26.60 -18.45 -13.00
CA HIS A 298 -25.45 -18.52 -13.90
C HIS A 298 -25.86 -18.60 -15.37
N ARG A 299 -26.86 -19.42 -15.72
CA ARG A 299 -27.38 -19.47 -17.10
C ARG A 299 -27.91 -18.13 -17.59
N LEU A 300 -28.59 -17.35 -16.73
CA LEU A 300 -29.07 -16.01 -17.09
C LEU A 300 -27.92 -15.02 -17.28
N ILE A 301 -26.88 -15.12 -16.45
CA ILE A 301 -25.66 -14.32 -16.59
C ILE A 301 -24.96 -14.64 -17.92
N CYS A 302 -24.74 -15.92 -18.23
CA CYS A 302 -24.15 -16.34 -19.51
C CYS A 302 -24.95 -15.81 -20.71
N LYS A 303 -26.29 -15.93 -20.69
CA LYS A 303 -27.13 -15.40 -21.77
C LYS A 303 -27.02 -13.88 -21.93
N ARG A 304 -26.87 -13.13 -20.83
CA ARG A 304 -26.63 -11.69 -20.89
C ARG A 304 -25.27 -11.39 -21.52
N GLN A 305 -24.24 -12.17 -21.19
CA GLN A 305 -22.89 -12.02 -21.71
C GLN A 305 -22.82 -12.36 -23.21
N GLU A 306 -23.51 -13.41 -23.66
CA GLU A 306 -23.64 -13.75 -25.08
C GLU A 306 -24.23 -12.58 -25.89
N LEU A 307 -25.35 -12.01 -25.45
CA LEU A 307 -25.98 -10.86 -26.12
C LEU A 307 -25.07 -9.63 -26.16
N LEU A 308 -24.37 -9.33 -25.05
CA LEU A 308 -23.42 -8.24 -25.01
C LEU A 308 -22.21 -8.51 -25.93
N GLY A 309 -21.78 -9.77 -26.01
CA GLY A 309 -20.73 -10.22 -26.90
C GLY A 309 -21.08 -9.99 -28.36
N GLU A 310 -22.29 -10.38 -28.79
CA GLU A 310 -22.79 -10.16 -30.17
C GLU A 310 -22.76 -8.67 -30.55
N VAL A 311 -23.26 -7.79 -29.69
CA VAL A 311 -23.24 -6.34 -29.92
C VAL A 311 -21.81 -5.81 -30.01
N THR A 312 -20.92 -6.29 -29.14
CA THR A 312 -19.51 -5.88 -29.11
C THR A 312 -18.76 -6.33 -30.35
N ALA A 313 -19.01 -7.56 -30.83
CA ALA A 313 -18.43 -8.08 -32.07
C ALA A 313 -18.85 -7.23 -33.27
N GLN A 314 -20.14 -6.92 -33.40
CA GLN A 314 -20.65 -6.10 -34.50
C GLN A 314 -20.04 -4.69 -34.49
N ASP A 315 -19.93 -4.06 -33.32
CA ASP A 315 -19.32 -2.74 -33.17
C ASP A 315 -17.81 -2.75 -33.52
N LEU A 316 -17.08 -3.80 -33.14
CA LEU A 316 -15.69 -3.98 -33.55
C LEU A 316 -15.56 -4.11 -35.07
N MET A 317 -16.38 -4.95 -35.71
CA MET A 317 -16.37 -5.14 -37.16
C MET A 317 -16.69 -3.84 -37.90
N ASN A 318 -17.70 -3.08 -37.45
CA ASN A 318 -18.04 -1.78 -38.03
C ASN A 318 -16.86 -0.78 -37.94
N ARG A 319 -16.13 -0.76 -36.83
CA ARG A 319 -14.95 0.10 -36.68
C ARG A 319 -13.80 -0.29 -37.60
N LEU A 320 -13.59 -1.59 -37.80
CA LEU A 320 -12.59 -2.10 -38.74
C LEU A 320 -12.94 -1.72 -40.18
N GLU A 321 -14.22 -1.80 -40.57
CA GLU A 321 -14.69 -1.40 -41.90
C GLU A 321 -14.60 0.11 -42.16
N GLN A 322 -14.82 0.94 -41.13
CA GLN A 322 -14.78 2.41 -41.26
C GLN A 322 -13.36 2.99 -41.33
N LYS A 323 -12.34 2.25 -40.91
CA LYS A 323 -10.95 2.75 -40.88
C LYS A 323 -10.32 2.67 -42.27
N LYS A 324 -9.66 3.78 -42.67
CA LYS A 324 -8.84 3.83 -43.90
C LYS A 324 -7.54 3.05 -43.67
N GLY A 325 -7.54 1.78 -44.05
CA GLY A 325 -6.39 0.87 -43.96
C GLY A 325 -6.86 -0.51 -43.52
N SER A 326 -6.39 -1.57 -44.19
CA SER A 326 -6.76 -2.94 -43.79
C SER A 326 -6.07 -3.32 -42.48
N LEU A 327 -6.64 -4.29 -41.76
CA LEU A 327 -6.06 -4.80 -40.51
C LEU A 327 -4.63 -5.31 -40.73
N GLU A 328 -4.39 -5.94 -41.88
CA GLU A 328 -3.08 -6.44 -42.29
C GLU A 328 -2.08 -5.31 -42.46
N ALA A 329 -2.48 -4.20 -43.09
CA ALA A 329 -1.60 -3.04 -43.27
C ALA A 329 -1.19 -2.38 -41.94
N LEU A 330 -2.07 -2.41 -40.92
CA LEU A 330 -1.74 -1.92 -39.58
C LEU A 330 -0.78 -2.85 -38.84
N LEU A 331 -0.95 -4.17 -38.99
CA LEU A 331 -0.03 -5.17 -38.42
C LEU A 331 1.34 -5.14 -39.08
N GLU A 332 1.41 -5.04 -40.41
CA GLU A 332 2.67 -4.92 -41.17
C GLU A 332 3.47 -3.68 -40.76
N LYS A 333 2.77 -2.56 -40.53
CA LYS A 333 3.37 -1.32 -40.01
C LYS A 333 3.60 -1.32 -38.50
N ARG A 334 3.13 -2.36 -37.79
CA ARG A 334 3.18 -2.47 -36.33
C ARG A 334 2.56 -1.26 -35.60
N ASP A 335 1.49 -0.68 -36.15
CA ASP A 335 0.78 0.44 -35.55
C ASP A 335 -0.17 -0.05 -34.43
N PHE A 336 0.43 -0.57 -33.36
CA PHE A 336 -0.29 -1.09 -32.20
C PHE A 336 -0.98 0.01 -31.39
N HIS A 337 -0.56 1.27 -31.52
CA HIS A 337 -1.26 2.39 -30.92
C HIS A 337 -2.66 2.56 -31.55
N THR A 338 -2.76 2.55 -32.88
CA THR A 338 -4.04 2.60 -33.58
C THR A 338 -4.86 1.34 -33.34
N LEU A 339 -4.25 0.15 -33.37
CA LEU A 339 -4.95 -1.11 -33.09
C LEU A 339 -5.53 -1.15 -31.68
N ASN A 340 -4.78 -0.70 -30.67
CA ASN A 340 -5.27 -0.65 -29.30
C ASN A 340 -6.48 0.28 -29.14
N ARG A 341 -6.54 1.39 -29.91
CA ARG A 341 -7.76 2.24 -29.99
C ARG A 341 -8.93 1.54 -30.67
N ILE A 342 -8.69 0.76 -31.72
CA ILE A 342 -9.75 0.02 -32.43
C ILE A 342 -10.33 -1.08 -31.54
N PHE A 343 -9.47 -1.85 -30.89
CA PHE A 343 -9.87 -2.92 -29.98
C PHE A 343 -10.32 -2.42 -28.59
N GLY A 344 -10.27 -1.12 -28.31
CA GLY A 344 -10.49 -0.57 -26.96
C GLY A 344 -11.78 -1.05 -26.29
N ASP A 345 -12.94 -0.93 -26.95
CA ASP A 345 -14.20 -1.40 -26.35
C ASP A 345 -14.30 -2.94 -26.34
N TYR A 346 -13.73 -3.61 -27.35
CA TYR A 346 -13.63 -5.07 -27.35
C TYR A 346 -12.85 -5.56 -26.14
N PHE A 347 -11.68 -5.01 -25.87
CA PHE A 347 -10.89 -5.34 -24.68
C PHE A 347 -11.61 -4.99 -23.39
N ARG A 348 -12.31 -3.85 -23.31
CA ARG A 348 -13.09 -3.49 -22.12
C ARG A 348 -14.12 -4.56 -21.76
N VAL A 349 -14.78 -5.14 -22.75
CA VAL A 349 -15.81 -6.18 -22.54
C VAL A 349 -15.17 -7.56 -22.39
N GLN A 350 -14.38 -8.00 -23.39
CA GLN A 350 -13.81 -9.35 -23.45
C GLN A 350 -12.85 -9.64 -22.29
N LEU A 351 -12.03 -8.68 -21.86
CA LEU A 351 -11.07 -8.87 -20.76
C LEU A 351 -11.67 -8.61 -19.38
N SER A 352 -12.97 -8.30 -19.30
CA SER A 352 -13.66 -8.13 -18.03
C SER A 352 -13.73 -9.46 -17.28
N ALA A 353 -13.78 -9.36 -15.94
CA ALA A 353 -13.96 -10.52 -15.09
C ALA A 353 -15.32 -11.22 -15.32
N ASP A 354 -16.31 -10.51 -15.85
CA ASP A 354 -17.58 -11.10 -16.29
C ASP A 354 -17.38 -12.07 -17.48
N PHE A 355 -16.50 -11.76 -18.44
CA PHE A 355 -16.33 -12.60 -19.64
C PHE A 355 -15.32 -13.73 -19.43
N ILE A 356 -14.10 -13.41 -19.00
CA ILE A 356 -13.00 -14.39 -18.91
C ILE A 356 -12.72 -14.87 -17.49
N GLY A 357 -13.44 -14.33 -16.50
CA GLY A 357 -13.25 -14.63 -15.10
C GLY A 357 -11.97 -14.04 -14.51
N ARG A 358 -11.87 -14.19 -13.19
CA ARG A 358 -10.65 -14.01 -12.40
C ARG A 358 -10.60 -15.10 -11.36
N GLU A 359 -9.39 -15.49 -10.98
CA GLU A 359 -9.16 -16.35 -9.83
C GLU A 359 -9.36 -15.55 -8.54
N GLU A 360 -10.61 -15.14 -8.29
CA GLU A 360 -11.00 -14.36 -7.14
C GLU A 360 -12.42 -14.71 -6.72
N PHE A 361 -12.80 -14.30 -5.51
CA PHE A 361 -14.04 -14.72 -4.89
C PHE A 361 -15.30 -14.42 -5.72
N VAL A 362 -15.37 -13.31 -6.46
CA VAL A 362 -16.60 -12.89 -7.16
C VAL A 362 -16.76 -13.58 -8.52
N HIS A 363 -15.68 -13.67 -9.30
CA HIS A 363 -15.73 -14.06 -10.72
C HIS A 363 -15.18 -15.46 -11.00
N ILE A 364 -14.98 -16.27 -9.96
CA ILE A 364 -14.44 -17.63 -10.10
C ILE A 364 -15.28 -18.53 -11.01
N TYR A 365 -16.62 -18.37 -11.03
CA TYR A 365 -17.48 -19.16 -11.91
C TYR A 365 -17.14 -18.89 -13.39
N ASN A 366 -17.04 -17.61 -13.78
CA ASN A 366 -16.65 -17.19 -15.13
C ASN A 366 -15.22 -17.58 -15.48
N PHE A 367 -14.35 -17.80 -14.49
CA PHE A 367 -13.00 -18.31 -14.74
C PHE A 367 -13.00 -19.75 -15.24
N TYR A 368 -13.87 -20.61 -14.67
CA TYR A 368 -14.05 -21.99 -15.14
C TYR A 368 -14.98 -22.08 -16.37
N HIS A 369 -15.92 -21.14 -16.50
CA HIS A 369 -16.91 -21.05 -17.57
C HIS A 369 -16.82 -19.72 -18.33
N PRO A 370 -15.70 -19.46 -19.03
CA PRO A 370 -15.50 -18.19 -19.74
C PRO A 370 -16.41 -18.08 -20.96
N VAL A 371 -16.70 -16.84 -21.35
CA VAL A 371 -17.40 -16.48 -22.57
C VAL A 371 -16.43 -15.80 -23.52
N LEU A 372 -16.31 -16.35 -24.73
CA LEU A 372 -15.49 -15.79 -25.80
C LEU A 372 -16.41 -15.12 -26.82
N ILE A 373 -16.17 -13.85 -27.10
CA ILE A 373 -16.87 -13.09 -28.14
C ILE A 373 -16.47 -13.66 -29.49
N ASP A 374 -17.47 -13.99 -30.30
CA ASP A 374 -17.25 -14.58 -31.63
C ASP A 374 -16.77 -13.52 -32.62
N ILE A 375 -15.51 -13.66 -33.03
CA ILE A 375 -14.84 -12.81 -34.02
C ILE A 375 -13.99 -13.66 -34.95
N LYS A 376 -13.70 -13.13 -36.14
CA LYS A 376 -12.84 -13.81 -37.12
C LYS A 376 -11.45 -14.09 -36.54
N GLU A 377 -10.84 -15.18 -37.02
CA GLU A 377 -9.54 -15.64 -36.53
C GLU A 377 -8.44 -14.59 -36.69
N GLU A 378 -8.39 -13.90 -37.83
CA GLU A 378 -7.36 -12.88 -38.10
C GLU A 378 -7.50 -11.68 -37.15
N VAL A 379 -8.75 -11.31 -36.85
CA VAL A 379 -9.09 -10.23 -35.91
C VAL A 379 -8.69 -10.61 -34.49
N PHE A 380 -8.93 -11.87 -34.09
CA PHE A 380 -8.50 -12.38 -32.78
C PHE A 380 -6.98 -12.36 -32.65
N MET A 381 -6.25 -12.86 -33.65
CA MET A 381 -4.79 -12.87 -33.66
C MET A 381 -4.22 -11.44 -33.57
N ALA A 382 -4.78 -10.49 -34.33
CA ALA A 382 -4.41 -9.09 -34.26
C ALA A 382 -4.65 -8.50 -32.87
N ALA A 383 -5.75 -8.87 -32.22
CA ALA A 383 -6.05 -8.46 -30.85
C ALA A 383 -5.01 -9.02 -29.86
N MET A 384 -4.58 -10.27 -30.00
CA MET A 384 -3.55 -10.88 -29.14
C MET A 384 -2.20 -10.20 -29.31
N LEU A 385 -1.77 -9.95 -30.55
CA LEU A 385 -0.54 -9.19 -30.82
C LEU A 385 -0.62 -7.77 -30.25
N THR A 386 -1.78 -7.12 -30.35
CA THR A 386 -2.01 -5.79 -29.76
C THR A 386 -1.84 -5.82 -28.24
N LEU A 387 -2.34 -6.86 -27.55
CA LEU A 387 -2.13 -7.03 -26.12
C LEU A 387 -0.66 -7.26 -25.77
N LEU A 388 0.04 -8.10 -26.55
CA LEU A 388 1.47 -8.36 -26.36
C LEU A 388 2.30 -7.07 -26.49
N TYR A 389 2.03 -6.24 -27.50
CA TYR A 389 2.74 -4.97 -27.72
C TYR A 389 2.26 -3.83 -26.82
N SER A 390 1.13 -4.00 -26.14
CA SER A 390 0.64 -3.07 -25.11
C SER A 390 1.03 -3.51 -23.69
N GLU A 391 2.00 -4.43 -23.56
CA GLU A 391 2.50 -4.98 -22.29
C GLU A 391 1.41 -5.65 -21.44
N LYS A 392 0.35 -6.17 -22.09
CA LYS A 392 -0.75 -6.91 -21.46
C LYS A 392 -0.60 -8.41 -21.69
N VAL A 393 0.59 -8.93 -21.41
CA VAL A 393 0.99 -10.32 -21.71
C VAL A 393 0.07 -11.32 -21.02
N SER A 394 -0.34 -11.03 -19.77
CA SER A 394 -1.21 -11.90 -18.99
C SER A 394 -2.58 -12.07 -19.62
N LYS A 395 -3.09 -10.99 -20.20
CA LYS A 395 -4.38 -10.94 -20.88
C LYS A 395 -4.32 -11.69 -22.20
N ALA A 396 -3.24 -11.54 -22.97
CA ALA A 396 -3.01 -12.32 -24.18
C ALA A 396 -2.94 -13.82 -23.87
N TYR A 397 -2.16 -14.22 -22.87
CA TYR A 397 -2.06 -15.60 -22.39
C TYR A 397 -3.44 -16.16 -22.02
N ARG A 398 -4.19 -15.44 -21.17
CA ARG A 398 -5.51 -15.89 -20.72
C ARG A 398 -6.47 -16.05 -21.88
N MET A 399 -6.49 -15.11 -22.82
CA MET A 399 -7.35 -15.17 -24.00
C MET A 399 -7.02 -16.36 -24.91
N LEU A 400 -5.72 -16.64 -25.13
CA LEU A 400 -5.28 -17.82 -25.88
C LEU A 400 -5.72 -19.11 -25.18
N ARG A 401 -5.56 -19.23 -23.86
CA ARG A 401 -6.03 -20.39 -23.08
C ARG A 401 -7.55 -20.56 -23.11
N VAL A 402 -8.31 -19.46 -23.05
CA VAL A 402 -9.77 -19.50 -23.17
C VAL A 402 -10.18 -19.97 -24.56
N ARG A 403 -9.54 -19.46 -25.62
CA ARG A 403 -9.81 -19.88 -27.00
C ARG A 403 -9.42 -21.34 -27.23
N GLU A 404 -8.26 -21.78 -26.75
CA GLU A 404 -7.81 -23.18 -26.78
C GLU A 404 -8.88 -24.11 -26.21
N LYS A 405 -9.44 -23.77 -25.04
CA LYS A 405 -10.50 -24.56 -24.39
C LYS A 405 -11.83 -24.59 -25.16
N LEU A 406 -12.22 -23.48 -25.80
CA LEU A 406 -13.57 -23.32 -26.37
C LEU A 406 -13.65 -23.55 -27.88
N GLN A 407 -12.62 -23.18 -28.64
CA GLN A 407 -12.61 -23.15 -30.10
C GLN A 407 -11.33 -23.77 -30.72
N GLY A 408 -10.32 -24.13 -29.91
CA GLY A 408 -9.00 -24.54 -30.39
C GLY A 408 -8.13 -23.35 -30.84
N LEU A 409 -6.86 -23.63 -31.15
CA LEU A 409 -5.90 -22.62 -31.63
C LEU A 409 -5.48 -22.94 -33.07
N SER A 410 -5.20 -21.90 -33.86
CA SER A 410 -4.52 -22.08 -35.14
C SER A 410 -3.00 -22.14 -34.93
N PRO A 411 -2.20 -22.64 -35.89
CA PRO A 411 -0.76 -22.78 -35.73
C PRO A 411 -0.03 -21.47 -35.37
N ALA A 412 -0.52 -20.34 -35.89
CA ALA A 412 0.03 -19.02 -35.55
C ALA A 412 -0.25 -18.62 -34.09
N MET A 413 -1.43 -18.99 -33.56
CA MET A 413 -1.80 -18.74 -32.17
C MET A 413 -1.05 -19.67 -31.21
N GLU A 414 -0.82 -20.92 -31.60
CA GLU A 414 0.02 -21.86 -30.84
C GLU A 414 1.46 -21.34 -30.75
N ALA A 415 2.02 -20.85 -31.87
CA ALA A 415 3.35 -20.24 -31.88
C ALA A 415 3.43 -19.02 -30.94
N LEU A 416 2.43 -18.13 -30.99
CA LEU A 416 2.36 -16.98 -30.09
C LEU A 416 2.22 -17.39 -28.61
N LEU A 417 1.43 -18.43 -28.32
CA LEU A 417 1.33 -18.97 -26.96
C LEU A 417 2.67 -19.52 -26.47
N GLN A 418 3.42 -20.21 -27.33
CA GLN A 418 4.77 -20.70 -26.99
C GLN A 418 5.77 -19.56 -26.79
N ASP A 419 5.67 -18.48 -27.57
CA ASP A 419 6.51 -17.29 -27.40
C ASP A 419 6.22 -16.59 -26.06
N ILE A 420 4.95 -16.52 -25.63
CA ILE A 420 4.57 -16.03 -24.30
C ILE A 420 5.10 -16.95 -23.18
N LEU A 421 5.03 -18.26 -23.37
CA LEU A 421 5.58 -19.22 -22.40
C LEU A 421 7.10 -19.11 -22.31
N THR A 422 7.78 -18.87 -23.43
CA THR A 422 9.22 -18.59 -23.48
C THR A 422 9.55 -17.30 -22.73
N PHE A 423 8.72 -16.26 -22.86
CA PHE A 423 8.91 -15.03 -22.09
C PHE A 423 8.83 -15.27 -20.58
N ARG A 424 7.84 -16.04 -20.12
CA ARG A 424 7.68 -16.40 -18.71
C ARG A 424 8.80 -17.33 -18.21
N SER A 425 9.25 -18.27 -19.04
CA SER A 425 10.44 -19.09 -18.80
C SER A 425 11.67 -18.21 -18.55
N GLY A 426 11.87 -17.18 -19.37
CA GLY A 426 12.98 -16.24 -19.20
C GLY A 426 12.91 -15.47 -17.88
N ALA A 427 11.71 -15.06 -17.46
CA ALA A 427 11.51 -14.42 -16.16
C ALA A 427 11.87 -15.37 -15.01
N CYS A 428 11.50 -16.65 -15.14
CA CYS A 428 11.85 -17.71 -14.20
C CYS A 428 13.37 -17.93 -14.15
N HIS A 429 14.04 -18.11 -15.28
CA HIS A 429 15.51 -18.22 -15.37
C HIS A 429 16.22 -17.02 -14.70
N TYR A 430 15.74 -15.80 -14.94
CA TYR A 430 16.29 -14.59 -14.32
C TYR A 430 16.15 -14.61 -12.80
N GLU A 431 15.00 -15.05 -12.29
CA GLU A 431 14.77 -15.22 -10.85
C GLU A 431 15.73 -16.25 -10.20
N PHE A 432 16.14 -17.28 -10.95
CA PHE A 432 17.12 -18.27 -10.50
C PHE A 432 18.58 -17.85 -10.73
N GLY A 433 18.82 -16.63 -11.23
CA GLY A 433 20.16 -16.12 -11.53
C GLY A 433 20.80 -16.76 -12.77
N GLU A 434 20.01 -17.46 -13.59
CA GLU A 434 20.42 -18.11 -14.82
C GLU A 434 20.44 -17.10 -15.99
N ASN A 435 21.12 -15.97 -15.78
CA ASN A 435 21.02 -14.78 -16.63
C ASN A 435 21.35 -15.06 -18.11
N ARG A 436 22.24 -16.03 -18.41
CA ARG A 436 22.55 -16.42 -19.79
C ARG A 436 21.39 -17.13 -20.49
N ALA A 437 20.66 -17.99 -19.77
CA ALA A 437 19.50 -18.68 -20.33
C ALA A 437 18.36 -17.69 -20.56
N ALA A 438 18.10 -16.83 -19.57
CA ALA A 438 17.10 -15.77 -19.67
C ALA A 438 17.40 -14.81 -20.84
N GLU A 439 18.66 -14.35 -20.98
CA GLU A 439 19.07 -13.46 -22.06
C GLU A 439 18.94 -14.14 -23.43
N TRP A 440 19.31 -15.42 -23.55
CA TRP A 440 19.17 -16.18 -24.79
C TRP A 440 17.70 -16.30 -25.23
N GLU A 441 16.78 -16.61 -24.31
CA GLU A 441 15.34 -16.65 -24.63
C GLU A 441 14.82 -15.28 -25.06
N MET A 442 15.30 -14.19 -24.43
CA MET A 442 14.95 -12.83 -24.86
C MET A 442 15.47 -12.50 -26.25
N ASP A 443 16.69 -12.92 -26.60
CA ASP A 443 17.26 -12.70 -27.92
C ASP A 443 16.46 -13.41 -29.01
N GLN A 444 16.03 -14.65 -28.78
CA GLN A 444 15.16 -15.39 -29.69
C GLN A 444 13.79 -14.71 -29.87
N LEU A 445 13.23 -14.13 -28.80
CA LEU A 445 11.98 -13.39 -28.89
C LEU A 445 12.15 -12.05 -29.62
N LEU A 446 13.26 -11.35 -29.41
CA LEU A 446 13.56 -10.08 -30.08
C LEU A 446 13.86 -10.25 -31.58
N GLU A 447 14.39 -11.39 -32.02
CA GLU A 447 14.50 -11.71 -33.45
C GLU A 447 13.13 -11.71 -34.14
N LYS A 448 12.09 -12.23 -33.45
CA LYS A 448 10.71 -12.27 -33.96
C LYS A 448 9.97 -10.95 -33.74
N TYR A 449 10.21 -10.30 -32.60
CA TYR A 449 9.49 -9.13 -32.13
C TYR A 449 10.45 -8.00 -31.71
N PRO A 450 11.22 -7.42 -32.65
CA PRO A 450 12.34 -6.53 -32.30
C PRO A 450 11.91 -5.24 -31.59
N ASP A 451 10.67 -4.78 -31.79
CA ASP A 451 10.16 -3.56 -31.18
C ASP A 451 9.24 -3.83 -29.98
N ASN A 452 9.20 -5.07 -29.46
CA ASN A 452 8.30 -5.38 -28.35
C ASN A 452 8.81 -4.75 -27.04
N PRO A 453 8.00 -3.90 -26.37
CA PRO A 453 8.45 -3.16 -25.20
C PRO A 453 8.83 -4.08 -24.03
N SER A 454 8.07 -5.15 -23.75
CA SER A 454 8.38 -6.05 -22.64
C SER A 454 9.70 -6.79 -22.84
N PHE A 455 9.99 -7.23 -24.06
CA PHE A 455 11.22 -7.96 -24.37
C PHE A 455 12.45 -7.03 -24.35
N LEU A 456 12.30 -5.81 -24.92
CA LEU A 456 13.35 -4.77 -24.86
C LEU A 456 13.67 -4.36 -23.41
N LYS A 457 12.63 -4.17 -22.58
CA LYS A 457 12.77 -3.87 -21.14
C LYS A 457 13.47 -5.00 -20.37
N PHE A 458 13.31 -6.24 -20.79
CA PHE A 458 14.01 -7.34 -20.17
C PHE A 458 15.47 -7.40 -20.64
N LYS A 459 15.72 -7.31 -21.95
CA LYS A 459 17.08 -7.33 -22.53
C LYS A 459 18.00 -6.25 -21.98
N ILE A 460 17.50 -5.02 -21.82
CA ILE A 460 18.31 -3.91 -21.27
C ILE A 460 18.83 -4.21 -19.85
N ARG A 461 18.16 -5.05 -19.05
CA ARG A 461 18.65 -5.44 -17.71
C ARG A 461 20.01 -6.12 -17.80
N PHE A 462 20.18 -7.08 -18.72
CA PHE A 462 21.43 -7.82 -18.89
C PHE A 462 22.57 -6.94 -19.40
N LEU A 463 22.26 -6.07 -20.37
CA LEU A 463 23.21 -5.09 -20.90
C LEU A 463 23.69 -4.13 -19.81
N MET A 464 22.77 -3.64 -18.99
CA MET A 464 23.08 -2.71 -17.91
C MET A 464 23.84 -3.37 -16.76
N GLU A 465 23.57 -4.64 -16.45
CA GLU A 465 24.38 -5.42 -15.50
C GLU A 465 25.83 -5.57 -15.97
N ARG A 466 26.06 -5.84 -17.27
CA ARG A 466 27.40 -5.88 -17.87
C ARG A 466 28.07 -4.50 -17.82
N ALA A 467 27.36 -3.45 -18.24
CA ALA A 467 27.85 -2.07 -18.22
C ALA A 467 28.27 -1.62 -16.81
N LYS A 468 27.55 -2.02 -15.76
CA LYS A 468 27.91 -1.72 -14.36
C LYS A 468 29.20 -2.41 -13.93
N LYS A 469 29.42 -3.66 -14.35
CA LYS A 469 30.66 -4.42 -14.04
C LYS A 469 31.87 -3.82 -14.75
N GLU A 470 31.69 -3.41 -16.01
CA GLU A 470 32.75 -2.86 -16.86
C GLU A 470 32.94 -1.34 -16.68
N LYS A 471 32.02 -0.68 -15.96
CA LYS A 471 31.90 0.78 -15.78
C LYS A 471 31.70 1.57 -17.07
N HIS A 472 31.46 0.89 -18.19
CA HIS A 472 31.16 1.44 -19.50
C HIS A 472 30.58 0.33 -20.39
N SER A 473 29.74 0.67 -21.35
CA SER A 473 29.28 -0.26 -22.40
C SER A 473 28.69 0.52 -23.57
N GLU A 474 29.35 0.47 -24.73
CA GLU A 474 28.81 1.04 -25.98
C GLU A 474 27.56 0.27 -26.44
N GLU A 475 27.54 -1.06 -26.26
CA GLU A 475 26.40 -1.94 -26.59
C GLU A 475 25.13 -1.52 -25.84
N ALA A 476 25.23 -1.28 -24.53
CA ALA A 476 24.09 -0.84 -23.72
C ALA A 476 23.59 0.56 -24.13
N GLU A 477 24.49 1.45 -24.53
CA GLU A 477 24.16 2.79 -24.97
C GLU A 477 23.45 2.81 -26.33
N GLU A 478 23.95 2.03 -27.30
CA GLU A 478 23.34 1.88 -28.62
C GLU A 478 21.94 1.25 -28.49
N PHE A 479 21.84 0.15 -27.73
CA PHE A 479 20.57 -0.52 -27.50
C PHE A 479 19.55 0.37 -26.79
N LEU A 480 19.97 1.12 -25.76
CA LEU A 480 19.09 2.03 -25.06
C LEU A 480 18.67 3.21 -25.94
N SER A 481 19.56 3.70 -26.80
CA SER A 481 19.25 4.79 -27.74
C SER A 481 18.14 4.35 -28.70
N HIS A 482 18.25 3.14 -29.25
CA HIS A 482 17.18 2.53 -30.05
C HIS A 482 15.86 2.39 -29.25
N CYS A 483 15.91 1.92 -28.01
CA CYS A 483 14.71 1.83 -27.16
C CYS A 483 14.04 3.20 -26.93
N LEU A 484 14.83 4.26 -26.74
CA LEU A 484 14.31 5.62 -26.52
C LEU A 484 13.84 6.31 -27.80
N GLU A 485 14.29 5.87 -28.98
CA GLU A 485 13.70 6.29 -30.25
C GLU A 485 12.28 5.74 -30.41
N LEU A 486 12.07 4.48 -30.02
CA LEU A 486 10.75 3.83 -30.04
C LEU A 486 9.85 4.34 -28.90
N PHE A 487 10.40 4.52 -27.70
CA PHE A 487 9.67 4.81 -26.46
C PHE A 487 10.30 5.98 -25.68
N PRO A 488 10.28 7.21 -26.21
CA PRO A 488 11.02 8.36 -25.65
C PRO A 488 10.56 8.77 -24.24
N GLU A 489 9.30 8.48 -23.91
CA GLU A 489 8.65 8.88 -22.67
C GLU A 489 8.54 7.73 -21.65
N ASP A 490 9.06 6.53 -21.95
CA ASP A 490 8.96 5.39 -21.05
C ASP A 490 9.94 5.53 -19.87
N GLY A 491 9.40 5.64 -18.65
CA GLY A 491 10.19 5.84 -17.45
C GLY A 491 11.17 4.69 -17.14
N TYR A 492 10.90 3.47 -17.63
CA TYR A 492 11.79 2.33 -17.43
C TYR A 492 13.10 2.50 -18.21
N PHE A 493 13.03 2.89 -19.49
CA PHE A 493 14.23 3.17 -20.28
C PHE A 493 14.93 4.45 -19.81
N LEU A 494 14.17 5.48 -19.42
CA LEU A 494 14.75 6.71 -18.87
C LEU A 494 15.54 6.46 -17.57
N LYS A 495 15.10 5.50 -16.73
CA LYS A 495 15.88 5.10 -15.56
C LYS A 495 17.27 4.60 -15.97
N TYR A 496 17.35 3.71 -16.96
CA TYR A 496 18.65 3.22 -17.43
C TYR A 496 19.49 4.27 -18.16
N LYS A 497 18.85 5.29 -18.76
CA LYS A 497 19.56 6.47 -19.29
C LYS A 497 20.24 7.24 -18.16
N GLY A 498 19.54 7.43 -17.05
CA GLY A 498 20.10 7.99 -15.83
C GLY A 498 21.27 7.15 -15.30
N ASP A 499 21.11 5.82 -15.23
CA ASP A 499 22.17 4.89 -14.79
C ASP A 499 23.45 5.05 -15.64
N LEU A 500 23.33 5.13 -16.98
CA LEU A 500 24.47 5.31 -17.88
C LEU A 500 25.13 6.69 -17.75
N LEU A 501 24.34 7.76 -17.64
CA LEU A 501 24.86 9.11 -17.39
C LEU A 501 25.63 9.16 -16.07
N TRP A 502 25.12 8.48 -15.04
CA TRP A 502 25.77 8.37 -13.75
C TRP A 502 27.11 7.64 -13.84
N LEU A 503 27.17 6.50 -14.54
CA LEU A 503 28.41 5.75 -14.76
C LEU A 503 29.50 6.59 -15.46
N ARG A 504 29.10 7.51 -16.34
CA ARG A 504 29.99 8.46 -17.04
C ARG A 504 30.41 9.67 -16.18
N GLY A 505 29.96 9.76 -14.93
CA GLY A 505 30.24 10.88 -14.03
C GLY A 505 29.40 12.13 -14.30
N LYS A 506 28.37 12.05 -15.15
CA LYS A 506 27.43 13.16 -15.43
C LYS A 506 26.29 13.19 -14.40
N CYS A 507 26.64 13.29 -13.12
CA CYS A 507 25.70 13.09 -12.02
C CYS A 507 24.52 14.07 -12.04
N ARG A 508 24.73 15.34 -12.41
CA ARG A 508 23.65 16.33 -12.45
C ARG A 508 22.61 16.00 -13.53
N GLU A 509 23.06 15.70 -14.76
CA GLU A 509 22.19 15.28 -15.87
C GLU A 509 21.42 13.99 -15.48
N ALA A 510 22.08 13.04 -14.81
CA ALA A 510 21.44 11.82 -14.34
C ALA A 510 20.32 12.08 -13.33
N LEU A 511 20.54 12.96 -12.34
CA LEU A 511 19.52 13.33 -11.35
C LEU A 511 18.29 13.97 -11.98
N GLU A 512 18.46 14.82 -12.99
CA GLU A 512 17.35 15.44 -13.73
C GLU A 512 16.56 14.38 -14.53
N VAL A 513 17.25 13.42 -15.14
CA VAL A 513 16.59 12.28 -15.81
C VAL A 513 15.83 11.42 -14.80
N TYR A 514 16.43 11.10 -13.64
CA TYR A 514 15.75 10.34 -12.59
C TYR A 514 14.52 11.05 -12.02
N ALA A 515 14.51 12.38 -11.93
CA ALA A 515 13.33 13.12 -11.51
C ALA A 515 12.18 12.95 -12.52
N ALA A 516 12.49 12.96 -13.82
CA ALA A 516 11.51 12.67 -14.87
C ALA A 516 11.00 11.22 -14.83
N VAL A 517 11.81 10.25 -14.38
CA VAL A 517 11.37 8.85 -14.23
C VAL A 517 10.17 8.75 -13.28
N ARG A 518 10.16 9.53 -12.19
CA ARG A 518 9.10 9.46 -11.16
C ARG A 518 7.70 9.66 -11.72
N SER A 519 7.52 10.53 -12.71
CA SER A 519 6.23 10.82 -13.34
C SER A 519 5.94 9.97 -14.59
N LYS A 520 6.94 9.26 -15.11
CA LYS A 520 6.87 8.52 -16.38
C LYS A 520 6.76 7.00 -16.24
N THR A 521 6.80 6.47 -15.01
CA THR A 521 6.53 5.05 -14.77
C THR A 521 5.84 4.80 -13.44
N THR A 522 4.89 3.87 -13.43
CA THR A 522 4.29 3.30 -12.21
C THR A 522 4.89 1.94 -11.85
N ASN A 523 5.94 1.49 -12.55
CA ASN A 523 6.60 0.23 -12.24
C ASN A 523 7.31 0.32 -10.87
N GLY A 524 6.77 -0.36 -9.87
CA GLY A 524 7.28 -0.28 -8.50
C GLY A 524 8.67 -0.91 -8.33
N MET A 525 9.05 -1.88 -9.16
CA MET A 525 10.42 -2.43 -9.14
C MET A 525 11.43 -1.37 -9.60
N THR A 526 11.13 -0.65 -10.69
CA THR A 526 11.97 0.47 -11.16
C THR A 526 12.07 1.58 -10.12
N GLN A 527 10.94 1.91 -9.47
CA GLN A 527 10.90 2.92 -8.41
C GLN A 527 11.74 2.48 -7.20
N LEU A 528 11.66 1.21 -6.78
CA LEU A 528 12.47 0.64 -5.69
C LEU A 528 13.97 0.64 -6.03
N GLU A 529 14.33 0.20 -7.24
CA GLU A 529 15.73 0.23 -7.70
C GLU A 529 16.30 1.65 -7.64
N LEU A 530 15.51 2.64 -8.08
CA LEU A 530 15.88 4.05 -8.04
C LEU A 530 15.97 4.56 -6.60
N ASP A 531 15.02 4.21 -5.73
CA ASP A 531 15.05 4.56 -4.30
C ASP A 531 16.31 4.06 -3.62
N LYS A 532 16.68 2.79 -3.83
CA LYS A 532 17.90 2.20 -3.26
C LYS A 532 19.13 2.95 -3.70
N PHE A 533 19.25 3.18 -5.00
CA PHE A 533 20.36 3.91 -5.59
C PHE A 533 20.48 5.32 -5.00
N LEU A 534 19.38 6.07 -4.96
CA LEU A 534 19.36 7.44 -4.43
C LEU A 534 19.64 7.49 -2.91
N LYS A 535 19.11 6.54 -2.14
CA LYS A 535 19.32 6.46 -0.68
C LYS A 535 20.78 6.27 -0.32
N GLU A 536 21.55 5.54 -1.12
CA GLU A 536 23.02 5.41 -0.93
C GLU A 536 23.76 6.74 -1.11
N HIS A 537 23.23 7.64 -1.92
CA HIS A 537 23.89 8.89 -2.33
C HIS A 537 23.36 10.13 -1.60
N LYS A 538 22.27 9.99 -0.85
CA LYS A 538 21.58 11.11 -0.20
C LYS A 538 22.47 11.91 0.76
N MET A 539 23.33 11.22 1.52
CA MET A 539 24.24 11.89 2.47
C MET A 539 25.27 12.75 1.76
N SER A 540 25.87 12.24 0.67
CA SER A 540 26.83 12.99 -0.14
C SER A 540 26.19 14.20 -0.82
N ALA A 541 24.93 14.09 -1.25
CA ALA A 541 24.18 15.22 -1.76
C ALA A 541 23.96 16.31 -0.72
N MET A 542 23.63 15.94 0.51
CA MET A 542 23.45 16.89 1.62
C MET A 542 24.77 17.62 1.94
N GLU A 543 25.90 16.92 1.93
CA GLU A 543 27.23 17.54 2.08
C GLU A 543 27.55 18.51 0.93
N THR A 544 27.17 18.15 -0.29
CA THR A 544 27.34 19.02 -1.47
C THR A 544 26.53 20.31 -1.33
N CYS A 545 25.26 20.23 -0.91
CA CYS A 545 24.44 21.41 -0.64
C CYS A 545 25.07 22.31 0.41
N LYS A 546 25.59 21.75 1.52
CA LYS A 546 26.30 22.53 2.55
C LYS A 546 27.54 23.23 2.00
N SER A 547 28.37 22.52 1.23
CA SER A 547 29.56 23.11 0.61
C SER A 547 29.22 24.25 -0.38
N LEU A 548 28.10 24.14 -1.10
CA LEU A 548 27.63 25.21 -1.99
C LEU A 548 27.24 26.46 -1.19
N VAL A 549 26.54 26.30 -0.06
CA VAL A 549 26.21 27.41 0.84
C VAL A 549 27.48 28.07 1.39
N GLU A 550 28.44 27.28 1.87
CA GLU A 550 29.74 27.79 2.37
C GLU A 550 30.53 28.57 1.31
N LYS A 551 30.38 28.20 0.04
CA LYS A 551 30.98 28.90 -1.11
C LYS A 551 30.13 30.09 -1.61
N GLY A 552 29.04 30.44 -0.92
CA GLY A 552 28.14 31.55 -1.29
C GLY A 552 27.18 31.24 -2.44
N LYS A 553 27.14 30.00 -2.93
CA LYS A 553 26.27 29.54 -4.03
C LYS A 553 24.93 29.02 -3.49
N VAL A 554 24.23 29.86 -2.72
CA VAL A 554 23.01 29.46 -2.00
C VAL A 554 21.89 29.02 -2.95
N GLN A 555 21.71 29.72 -4.08
CA GLN A 555 20.67 29.38 -5.04
C GLN A 555 20.90 27.99 -5.69
N GLU A 556 22.14 27.65 -6.04
CA GLU A 556 22.50 26.32 -6.55
C GLU A 556 22.22 25.23 -5.50
N ALA A 557 22.47 25.51 -4.22
CA ALA A 557 22.17 24.59 -3.12
C ALA A 557 20.65 24.36 -2.96
N VAL A 558 19.84 25.43 -3.06
CA VAL A 558 18.38 25.35 -3.01
C VAL A 558 17.84 24.51 -4.18
N GLU A 559 18.32 24.75 -5.39
CA GLU A 559 17.89 24.01 -6.58
C GLU A 559 18.29 22.53 -6.52
N LEU A 560 19.50 22.22 -6.04
CA LEU A 560 19.91 20.83 -5.82
C LEU A 560 19.05 20.16 -4.74
N ALA A 561 18.77 20.83 -3.62
CA ALA A 561 17.92 20.27 -2.58
C ALA A 561 16.47 20.08 -3.03
N ALA A 562 15.94 20.99 -3.87
CA ALA A 562 14.62 20.85 -4.49
C ALA A 562 14.57 19.62 -5.39
N LEU A 563 15.58 19.42 -6.24
CA LEU A 563 15.69 18.23 -7.09
C LEU A 563 15.72 16.94 -6.25
N TRP A 564 16.47 16.92 -5.15
CA TRP A 564 16.49 15.77 -4.24
C TRP A 564 15.14 15.53 -3.56
N LYS A 565 14.38 16.58 -3.25
CA LYS A 565 13.02 16.46 -2.73
C LYS A 565 12.05 15.85 -3.75
N GLU A 566 12.21 16.17 -5.04
CA GLU A 566 11.44 15.51 -6.11
C GLU A 566 11.85 14.05 -6.29
N LEU A 567 13.14 13.76 -6.13
CA LEU A 567 13.70 12.41 -6.26
C LEU A 567 13.30 11.49 -5.11
N LEU A 568 13.24 11.97 -3.88
CA LEU A 568 12.85 11.20 -2.69
C LEU A 568 11.76 11.94 -1.91
N PRO A 569 10.52 12.00 -2.43
CA PRO A 569 9.47 12.85 -1.88
C PRO A 569 8.99 12.42 -0.50
N GLU A 570 9.05 11.12 -0.21
CA GLU A 570 8.63 10.53 1.07
C GLU A 570 9.76 10.46 2.11
N ASP A 571 11.00 10.83 1.75
CA ASP A 571 12.12 10.82 2.69
C ASP A 571 12.11 12.12 3.53
N GLU A 572 11.74 12.00 4.79
CA GLU A 572 11.64 13.13 5.73
C GLU A 572 13.00 13.79 6.00
N SER A 573 14.09 13.04 5.93
CA SER A 573 15.43 13.62 6.07
C SER A 573 15.70 14.58 4.90
N ILE A 574 15.36 14.17 3.68
CA ILE A 574 15.49 15.02 2.48
C ILE A 574 14.55 16.22 2.55
N ASP A 575 13.31 16.06 3.01
CA ASP A 575 12.40 17.20 3.20
C ASP A 575 12.96 18.22 4.18
N GLY A 576 13.50 17.75 5.30
CA GLY A 576 14.17 18.58 6.28
C GLY A 576 15.35 19.36 5.68
N TYR A 577 16.23 18.67 4.94
CA TYR A 577 17.35 19.33 4.26
C TYR A 577 16.91 20.34 3.20
N PHE A 578 15.88 20.03 2.40
CA PHE A 578 15.30 20.97 1.45
C PHE A 578 14.78 22.22 2.16
N CYS A 579 14.00 22.04 3.24
CA CYS A 579 13.48 23.14 4.03
C CYS A 579 14.61 23.99 4.64
N GLN A 580 15.70 23.36 5.10
CA GLN A 580 16.89 24.06 5.58
C GLN A 580 17.54 24.90 4.47
N MET A 581 17.80 24.32 3.30
CA MET A 581 18.42 25.05 2.18
C MET A 581 17.52 26.19 1.69
N LYS A 582 16.21 25.95 1.59
CA LYS A 582 15.23 26.99 1.24
C LYS A 582 15.31 28.15 2.22
N LEU A 583 15.36 27.87 3.54
CA LEU A 583 15.53 28.89 4.56
C LEU A 583 16.87 29.63 4.44
N GLU A 584 17.96 28.97 4.05
CA GLU A 584 19.24 29.65 3.75
C GLU A 584 19.10 30.70 2.65
N GLY A 585 18.32 30.40 1.60
CA GLY A 585 18.04 31.31 0.49
C GLY A 585 17.12 32.48 0.81
N LEU A 586 16.36 32.43 1.92
CA LEU A 586 15.49 33.51 2.34
C LEU A 586 16.25 34.58 3.13
N ASN A 587 16.07 35.83 2.71
CA ASN A 587 16.68 37.01 3.34
C ASN A 587 15.67 38.05 3.83
N ARG A 588 14.41 37.98 3.38
CA ARG A 588 13.36 38.93 3.77
C ARG A 588 12.60 38.40 5.00
N PRO A 589 12.46 39.20 6.08
CA PRO A 589 11.76 38.75 7.29
C PRO A 589 10.33 38.27 7.06
N GLU A 590 9.60 38.88 6.13
CA GLU A 590 8.22 38.50 5.79
C GLU A 590 8.14 37.09 5.18
N GLU A 591 9.00 36.80 4.19
CA GLU A 591 9.08 35.49 3.52
C GLU A 591 9.53 34.39 4.50
N ILE A 592 10.44 34.72 5.43
CA ILE A 592 10.87 33.79 6.49
C ILE A 592 9.70 33.46 7.43
N ARG A 593 8.90 34.46 7.84
CA ARG A 593 7.73 34.23 8.70
C ARG A 593 6.67 33.36 8.03
N GLU A 594 6.36 33.63 6.76
CA GLU A 594 5.41 32.82 5.98
C GLU A 594 5.90 31.37 5.87
N PHE A 595 7.17 31.17 5.51
CA PHE A 595 7.77 29.84 5.46
C PHE A 595 7.71 29.11 6.80
N LEU A 596 8.06 29.79 7.91
CA LEU A 596 8.01 29.19 9.24
C LEU A 596 6.60 28.83 9.69
N LYS A 597 5.58 29.56 9.23
CA LYS A 597 4.18 29.23 9.49
C LYS A 597 3.82 27.88 8.86
N ASP A 598 4.18 27.66 7.60
CA ASP A 598 3.95 26.39 6.90
C ASP A 598 4.64 25.22 7.61
N ILE A 599 5.89 25.41 8.06
CA ILE A 599 6.64 24.39 8.81
C ILE A 599 5.99 24.09 10.16
N LYS A 600 5.51 25.11 10.88
CA LYS A 600 4.78 24.93 12.15
C LYS A 600 3.46 24.18 11.94
N GLU A 601 2.74 24.45 10.86
CA GLU A 601 1.52 23.71 10.53
C GLU A 601 1.81 22.23 10.23
N LYS A 602 2.86 21.93 9.44
CA LYS A 602 3.33 20.55 9.22
C LYS A 602 3.70 19.83 10.53
N LEU A 603 4.44 20.51 11.41
CA LEU A 603 4.80 20.00 12.75
C LEU A 603 3.57 19.64 13.59
N LEU A 604 2.51 20.46 13.53
CA LEU A 604 1.28 20.24 14.28
C LEU A 604 0.41 19.12 13.69
N GLN A 605 0.40 18.95 12.36
CA GLN A 605 -0.27 17.84 11.68
C GLN A 605 0.39 16.48 12.00
N GLY A 606 1.68 16.47 12.33
CA GLY A 606 2.44 15.26 12.72
C GLY A 606 2.26 14.81 14.17
N LYS A 607 1.33 15.38 14.94
CA LYS A 607 1.03 14.95 16.33
C LYS A 607 0.26 13.62 16.33
N SER A 608 0.71 12.67 17.14
CA SER A 608 -0.04 11.42 17.38
C SER A 608 -1.35 11.72 18.12
N GLU A 609 -2.49 11.33 17.54
CA GLU A 609 -3.81 11.50 18.13
C GLU A 609 -3.97 10.80 19.49
N LYS A 610 -3.19 9.74 19.75
CA LYS A 610 -3.24 8.95 21.00
C LYS A 610 -2.34 9.47 22.12
N THR A 611 -1.16 9.97 21.78
CA THR A 611 -0.14 10.31 22.79
C THR A 611 0.13 11.81 22.91
N GLY A 612 -0.31 12.62 21.94
CA GLY A 612 0.01 14.04 21.85
C GLY A 612 1.49 14.34 21.61
N LYS A 613 2.36 13.32 21.53
CA LYS A 613 3.81 13.45 21.34
C LYS A 613 4.13 13.58 19.84
N LEU A 614 5.14 14.38 19.50
CA LEU A 614 5.68 14.38 18.14
C LEU A 614 6.47 13.09 17.89
N LYS A 615 6.35 12.58 16.67
CA LYS A 615 7.26 11.56 16.15
C LYS A 615 8.70 12.10 16.14
N ILE A 616 9.67 11.23 16.44
CA ILE A 616 11.11 11.56 16.46
C ILE A 616 11.54 12.19 15.11
N GLU A 617 10.93 11.73 14.02
CA GLU A 617 11.24 12.18 12.67
C GLU A 617 10.94 13.68 12.44
N ASN A 618 10.02 14.27 13.22
CA ASN A 618 9.69 15.68 13.14
C ASN A 618 10.70 16.61 13.85
N MET A 619 11.73 16.06 14.51
CA MET A 619 12.75 16.87 15.19
C MET A 619 13.51 17.79 14.22
N VAL A 620 13.67 17.39 12.95
CA VAL A 620 14.37 18.22 11.94
C VAL A 620 13.64 19.54 11.69
N TYR A 621 12.30 19.54 11.71
CA TYR A 621 11.51 20.76 11.56
C TYR A 621 11.61 21.69 12.77
N LEU A 622 11.86 21.17 13.98
CA LEU A 622 12.11 22.00 15.16
C LEU A 622 13.41 22.78 15.02
N ASP A 623 14.47 22.14 14.51
CA ASP A 623 15.74 22.79 14.24
C ASP A 623 15.60 23.87 13.15
N ILE A 624 14.79 23.62 12.12
CA ILE A 624 14.48 24.60 11.07
C ILE A 624 13.72 25.79 11.66
N CYS A 625 12.73 25.56 12.53
CA CYS A 625 12.01 26.64 13.20
C CYS A 625 12.93 27.48 14.09
N ALA A 626 13.87 26.83 14.80
CA ALA A 626 14.82 27.54 15.66
C ALA A 626 15.78 28.38 14.80
N TYR A 627 16.34 27.80 13.74
CA TYR A 627 17.21 28.52 12.83
C TYR A 627 16.51 29.70 12.13
N GLY A 628 15.24 29.53 11.74
CA GLY A 628 14.47 30.62 11.15
C GLY A 628 14.18 31.74 12.14
N ALA A 629 13.91 31.41 13.41
CA ALA A 629 13.78 32.40 14.47
C ALA A 629 15.10 33.14 14.72
N GLU A 630 16.25 32.45 14.64
CA GLU A 630 17.57 33.09 14.68
C GLU A 630 17.74 34.10 13.54
N LYS A 631 17.36 33.75 12.30
CA LYS A 631 17.36 34.67 11.16
C LYS A 631 16.42 35.88 11.34
N LEU A 632 15.35 35.73 12.12
CA LEU A 632 14.44 36.84 12.47
C LEU A 632 14.98 37.73 13.59
N GLY A 633 16.09 37.35 14.25
CA GLY A 633 16.76 38.15 15.28
C GLY A 633 16.68 37.57 16.70
N PHE A 634 16.05 36.42 16.91
CA PHE A 634 16.08 35.76 18.22
C PHE A 634 17.47 35.18 18.52
N SER A 635 17.88 35.21 19.78
CA SER A 635 19.10 34.49 20.18
C SER A 635 18.88 32.98 20.06
N ARG A 636 19.93 32.22 19.72
CA ARG A 636 19.88 30.75 19.59
C ARG A 636 19.22 30.03 20.77
N LYS A 637 19.43 30.53 21.99
CA LYS A 637 18.78 29.97 23.20
C LYS A 637 17.28 30.24 23.21
N LEU A 638 16.85 31.48 22.94
CA LEU A 638 15.44 31.85 22.92
C LEU A 638 14.68 31.21 21.75
N ALA A 639 15.32 31.09 20.59
CA ALA A 639 14.78 30.38 19.44
C ALA A 639 14.46 28.92 19.77
N LYS A 640 15.40 28.21 20.42
CA LYS A 640 15.19 26.82 20.88
C LYS A 640 14.08 26.68 21.93
N LEU A 641 14.02 27.60 22.89
CA LEU A 641 12.96 27.59 23.90
C LEU A 641 11.57 27.80 23.25
N GLY A 642 11.47 28.75 22.31
CA GLY A 642 10.24 29.02 21.58
C GLY A 642 9.76 27.84 20.73
N THR A 643 10.68 27.08 20.12
CA THR A 643 10.31 25.87 19.38
C THR A 643 9.95 24.70 20.29
N GLU A 644 10.62 24.55 21.43
CA GLU A 644 10.31 23.52 22.43
C GLU A 644 8.91 23.68 23.04
N LEU A 645 8.45 24.93 23.17
CA LEU A 645 7.10 25.24 23.63
C LEU A 645 6.00 24.71 22.69
N LEU A 646 6.26 24.62 21.38
CA LEU A 646 5.25 24.20 20.39
C LEU A 646 4.67 22.81 20.69
N TYR A 647 5.44 21.95 21.36
CA TYR A 647 5.06 20.56 21.63
C TYR A 647 5.07 20.14 23.10
N THR A 648 5.48 21.03 24.00
CA THR A 648 5.47 20.74 25.43
C THR A 648 4.07 20.97 26.00
N GLU A 649 3.41 19.92 26.48
CA GLU A 649 2.11 20.02 27.19
C GLU A 649 2.24 19.69 28.69
N ASP A 650 3.39 19.14 29.11
CA ASP A 650 3.64 18.79 30.51
C ASP A 650 3.92 20.02 31.37
N MET A 651 3.21 20.15 32.49
CA MET A 651 3.29 21.34 33.35
C MET A 651 4.65 21.52 34.02
N GLN A 652 5.33 20.44 34.44
CA GLN A 652 6.66 20.54 35.07
C GLN A 652 7.67 21.04 34.05
N LYS A 653 7.62 20.50 32.83
CA LYS A 653 8.50 20.94 31.75
C LYS A 653 8.23 22.38 31.32
N LEU A 654 6.98 22.84 31.34
CA LEU A 654 6.66 24.25 31.10
C LEU A 654 7.28 25.18 32.16
N GLU A 655 7.34 24.77 33.43
CA GLU A 655 7.99 25.54 34.50
C GLU A 655 9.52 25.61 34.32
N GLU A 656 10.15 24.52 33.87
CA GLU A 656 11.57 24.50 33.50
C GLU A 656 11.87 25.45 32.35
N LEU A 657 11.05 25.43 31.28
CA LEU A 657 11.19 26.33 30.13
C LEU A 657 11.01 27.79 30.54
N LEU A 658 10.06 28.09 31.42
CA LEU A 658 9.83 29.44 31.92
C LEU A 658 11.05 29.95 32.67
N SER A 659 11.63 29.11 33.54
CA SER A 659 12.85 29.45 34.29
C SER A 659 14.02 29.76 33.34
N GLN A 660 14.23 28.92 32.32
CA GLN A 660 15.28 29.14 31.32
C GLN A 660 15.06 30.40 30.47
N ALA A 661 13.81 30.73 30.14
CA ALA A 661 13.47 31.96 29.42
C ALA A 661 13.77 33.20 30.27
N LEU A 662 13.41 33.18 31.56
CA LEU A 662 13.67 34.28 32.49
C LEU A 662 15.15 34.46 32.80
N GLU A 663 15.95 33.40 32.80
CA GLU A 663 17.41 33.51 32.90
C GLU A 663 18.03 34.32 31.74
N GLN A 664 17.38 34.37 30.58
CA GLN A 664 17.86 35.20 29.46
C GLN A 664 17.49 36.69 29.62
N GLU A 665 16.65 37.05 30.61
CA GLU A 665 16.30 38.45 30.92
C GLU A 665 17.53 39.27 31.36
N SER A 666 18.50 38.63 32.01
CA SER A 666 19.69 39.31 32.53
C SER A 666 20.62 39.85 31.44
N LYS A 667 20.35 39.56 30.16
CA LYS A 667 21.05 40.09 28.99
C LYS A 667 20.18 41.14 28.32
N GLU A 668 20.63 42.40 28.37
CA GLU A 668 19.85 43.56 27.93
C GLU A 668 19.35 43.45 26.47
N GLU A 669 20.18 42.90 25.58
CA GLU A 669 19.84 42.67 24.16
C GLU A 669 18.76 41.59 23.94
N CYS A 670 18.65 40.61 24.84
CA CYS A 670 17.69 39.50 24.72
C CYS A 670 16.39 39.75 25.50
N LYS A 671 16.37 40.78 26.34
CA LYS A 671 15.33 41.02 27.35
C LYS A 671 13.92 41.13 26.77
N PRO A 672 13.65 41.90 25.70
CA PRO A 672 12.31 41.95 25.11
C PRO A 672 11.84 40.61 24.54
N ALA A 673 12.74 39.86 23.88
CA ALA A 673 12.42 38.55 23.31
C ALA A 673 12.23 37.47 24.40
N ALA A 674 12.99 37.54 25.50
CA ALA A 674 12.80 36.66 26.66
C ALA A 674 11.42 36.85 27.31
N PHE A 675 10.96 38.10 27.45
CA PHE A 675 9.62 38.39 27.93
C PHE A 675 8.52 37.87 27.00
N LEU A 676 8.74 37.96 25.68
CA LEU A 676 7.79 37.42 24.70
C LEU A 676 7.63 35.89 24.86
N ILE A 677 8.74 35.14 24.93
CA ILE A 677 8.71 33.69 25.11
C ILE A 677 8.14 33.30 26.49
N ALA A 678 8.50 33.99 27.56
CA ALA A 678 7.92 33.76 28.89
C ALA A 678 6.40 33.98 28.89
N GLY A 679 5.92 35.02 28.17
CA GLY A 679 4.50 35.26 27.93
C GLY A 679 3.83 34.09 27.21
N ASP A 680 4.44 33.59 26.12
CA ASP A 680 3.93 32.45 25.35
C ASP A 680 3.81 31.19 26.25
N ILE A 681 4.79 30.93 27.12
CA ILE A 681 4.78 29.80 28.07
C ILE A 681 3.65 29.94 29.10
N LEU A 682 3.53 31.11 29.74
CA LEU A 682 2.48 31.40 30.72
C LEU A 682 1.08 31.32 30.10
N TYR A 683 0.94 31.77 28.85
CA TYR A 683 -0.29 31.67 28.09
C TYR A 683 -0.68 30.20 27.92
N LYS A 684 0.29 29.33 27.59
CA LYS A 684 0.07 27.88 27.46
C LYS A 684 -0.26 27.19 28.79
N GLN A 685 0.28 27.68 29.91
CA GLN A 685 -0.09 27.25 31.27
C GLN A 685 -1.49 27.70 31.70
N GLY A 686 -2.21 28.49 30.89
CA GLY A 686 -3.52 29.06 31.25
C GLY A 686 -3.45 30.31 32.13
N LYS A 687 -2.24 30.81 32.46
CA LYS A 687 -2.00 32.02 33.26
C LYS A 687 -2.07 33.27 32.37
N THR A 688 -3.22 33.48 31.75
CA THR A 688 -3.39 34.49 30.69
C THR A 688 -3.16 35.93 31.17
N ARG A 689 -3.52 36.28 32.40
CA ARG A 689 -3.23 37.63 32.97
C ARG A 689 -1.74 37.89 33.10
N GLU A 690 -0.98 36.92 33.60
CA GLU A 690 0.47 37.02 33.72
C GLU A 690 1.13 37.06 32.35
N ALA A 691 0.67 36.22 31.41
CA ALA A 691 1.16 36.22 30.04
C ALA A 691 1.07 37.60 29.37
N PHE A 692 -0.08 38.28 29.49
CA PHE A 692 -0.28 39.62 28.92
C PHE A 692 0.51 40.71 29.63
N SER A 693 0.81 40.55 30.93
CA SER A 693 1.79 41.41 31.63
C SER A 693 3.19 41.28 31.00
N TYR A 694 3.61 40.07 30.65
CA TYR A 694 4.88 39.83 29.97
C TYR A 694 4.89 40.33 28.52
N TYR A 695 3.79 40.18 27.77
CA TYR A 695 3.67 40.79 26.43
C TYR A 695 3.78 42.31 26.48
N ARG A 696 3.16 42.98 27.47
CA ARG A 696 3.35 44.43 27.71
C ARG A 696 4.81 44.79 27.96
N LYS A 697 5.52 44.01 28.79
CA LYS A 697 6.95 44.21 29.05
C LYS A 697 7.81 44.01 27.81
N ALA A 698 7.44 43.06 26.93
CA ALA A 698 8.13 42.77 25.68
C ALA A 698 7.96 43.87 24.63
N LEU A 699 6.78 44.50 24.57
CA LEU A 699 6.38 45.47 23.54
C LEU A 699 6.61 46.94 23.90
N LYS A 700 7.59 47.23 24.78
CA LYS A 700 7.97 48.62 25.08
C LYS A 700 8.54 49.33 23.85
N LYS A 701 8.56 50.68 23.89
CA LYS A 701 8.91 51.56 22.77
C LYS A 701 10.25 51.26 22.09
N ASP A 702 11.17 50.67 22.83
CA ASP A 702 12.56 50.36 22.44
C ASP A 702 12.72 48.88 22.01
N ALA A 703 11.62 48.13 21.90
CA ALA A 703 11.64 46.73 21.50
C ALA A 703 12.14 46.56 20.05
N PRO A 704 13.02 45.57 19.80
CA PRO A 704 13.43 45.22 18.45
C PRO A 704 12.23 44.96 17.55
N GLU A 705 12.35 45.34 16.28
CA GLU A 705 11.27 45.23 15.30
C GLU A 705 10.67 43.82 15.20
N TYR A 706 11.50 42.78 15.24
CA TYR A 706 11.04 41.39 15.22
C TYR A 706 10.19 41.01 16.44
N VAL A 707 10.51 41.54 17.63
CA VAL A 707 9.72 41.32 18.86
C VAL A 707 8.40 42.06 18.76
N ARG A 708 8.40 43.28 18.20
CA ARG A 708 7.17 44.06 17.98
C ARG A 708 6.20 43.34 17.07
N ILE A 709 6.70 42.79 15.96
CA ILE A 709 5.86 42.09 14.99
C ILE A 709 5.33 40.78 15.57
N GLU A 710 6.17 39.96 16.20
CA GLU A 710 5.71 38.71 16.81
C GLU A 710 4.73 38.95 17.97
N GLY A 711 5.00 39.94 18.83
CA GLY A 711 4.09 40.32 19.91
C GLY A 711 2.78 40.91 19.40
N ALA A 712 2.81 41.68 18.30
CA ALA A 712 1.62 42.16 17.63
C ALA A 712 0.70 41.01 17.20
N ASP A 713 1.25 39.96 16.58
CA ASP A 713 0.47 38.80 16.14
C ASP A 713 -0.27 38.12 17.30
N ARG A 714 0.35 38.01 18.48
CA ARG A 714 -0.26 37.40 19.67
C ARG A 714 -1.44 38.21 20.20
N VAL A 715 -1.26 39.54 20.28
CA VAL A 715 -2.29 40.47 20.74
C VAL A 715 -3.43 40.56 19.74
N LEU A 716 -3.13 40.74 18.45
CA LEU A 716 -4.13 40.88 17.39
C LEU A 716 -4.92 39.58 17.21
N LYS A 717 -4.27 38.42 17.31
CA LYS A 717 -4.95 37.13 17.30
C LYS A 717 -5.92 37.00 18.46
N ASP A 718 -5.49 37.32 19.68
CA ASP A 718 -6.35 37.27 20.85
C ASP A 718 -7.57 38.21 20.74
N LEU A 719 -7.34 39.44 20.26
CA LEU A 719 -8.41 40.42 20.02
C LEU A 719 -9.40 39.91 18.96
N LYS A 720 -8.89 39.29 17.89
CA LYS A 720 -9.70 38.68 16.83
C LYS A 720 -10.50 37.49 17.33
N ASP A 721 -9.89 36.59 18.07
CA ASP A 721 -10.53 35.36 18.57
C ASP A 721 -11.65 35.70 19.55
N GLY A 722 -11.40 36.59 20.51
CA GLY A 722 -12.44 37.03 21.45
C GLY A 722 -13.56 37.83 20.79
N SER A 723 -13.25 38.71 19.83
CA SER A 723 -14.29 39.43 19.08
C SER A 723 -15.14 38.50 18.19
N SER A 724 -14.53 37.46 17.60
CA SER A 724 -15.24 36.41 16.86
C SER A 724 -16.14 35.58 17.78
N TYR A 725 -15.68 35.25 18.99
CA TYR A 725 -16.47 34.54 20.00
C TYR A 725 -17.71 35.36 20.38
N ILE A 726 -17.55 36.65 20.67
CA ILE A 726 -18.67 37.56 20.97
C ILE A 726 -19.66 37.63 19.81
N ARG A 727 -19.17 37.74 18.56
CA ARG A 727 -20.03 37.78 17.38
C ARG A 727 -20.87 36.50 17.23
N SER A 728 -20.28 35.35 17.54
CA SER A 728 -20.93 34.04 17.41
C SER A 728 -21.92 33.72 18.54
N PHE A 729 -21.64 34.15 19.78
CA PHE A 729 -22.37 33.73 20.97
C PHE A 729 -23.08 34.84 21.75
N GLY A 730 -22.73 36.11 21.52
CA GLY A 730 -23.23 37.26 22.30
C GLY A 730 -24.73 37.55 22.16
N ARG A 731 -25.42 36.91 21.20
CA ARG A 731 -26.90 36.97 21.08
C ARG A 731 -27.62 35.83 21.81
N LYS A 732 -26.91 34.81 22.27
CA LYS A 732 -27.48 33.55 22.76
C LYS A 732 -27.24 33.30 24.25
N GLN A 733 -26.25 33.97 24.87
CA GLN A 733 -25.84 33.73 26.26
C GLN A 733 -25.32 35.04 26.89
N ASP A 734 -25.38 35.13 28.22
CA ASP A 734 -24.68 36.16 28.99
C ASP A 734 -23.17 35.91 28.91
N LEU A 735 -22.42 36.90 28.44
CA LEU A 735 -20.97 36.83 28.24
C LEU A 735 -20.19 37.69 29.24
N THR A 736 -20.82 38.19 30.31
CA THR A 736 -20.18 39.10 31.26
C THR A 736 -18.90 38.50 31.86
N GLU A 737 -18.97 37.25 32.36
CA GLU A 737 -17.78 36.56 32.91
C GLU A 737 -16.67 36.35 31.87
N PHE A 738 -17.04 36.06 30.61
CA PHE A 738 -16.08 35.92 29.53
C PHE A 738 -15.41 37.26 29.18
N LEU A 739 -16.18 38.34 29.11
CA LEU A 739 -15.69 39.69 28.84
C LEU A 739 -14.75 40.16 29.94
N ASP A 740 -15.11 39.94 31.21
CA ASP A 740 -14.28 40.31 32.36
C ASP A 740 -12.97 39.50 32.39
N ALA A 741 -13.01 38.22 32.05
CA ALA A 741 -11.81 37.38 31.95
C ALA A 741 -10.94 37.76 30.75
N TRP A 742 -11.55 37.97 29.58
CA TRP A 742 -10.86 38.25 28.32
C TRP A 742 -10.28 39.67 28.28
N LEU A 743 -11.07 40.70 28.57
CA LEU A 743 -10.59 42.08 28.56
C LEU A 743 -9.79 42.40 29.82
N GLY A 744 -10.11 41.79 30.96
CA GLY A 744 -9.43 42.06 32.23
C GLY A 744 -7.95 41.69 32.25
N LYS A 745 -7.45 40.87 31.32
CA LYS A 745 -6.00 40.61 31.19
C LYS A 745 -5.22 41.79 30.59
N TYR A 746 -5.91 42.70 29.91
CA TYR A 746 -5.32 43.92 29.39
C TYR A 746 -5.29 45.08 30.41
N GLU A 747 -5.80 44.86 31.62
CA GLU A 747 -5.90 45.83 32.73
C GLU A 747 -6.88 46.99 32.47
N SER A 748 -6.62 47.82 31.45
CA SER A 748 -7.50 48.95 31.11
C SER A 748 -7.60 49.20 29.60
N LEU A 749 -8.54 50.06 29.19
CA LEU A 749 -8.71 50.46 27.79
C LEU A 749 -7.53 51.33 27.31
N GLU A 750 -6.95 52.14 28.19
CA GLU A 750 -5.74 52.91 27.92
C GLU A 750 -4.57 51.98 27.62
N GLU A 751 -4.37 50.94 28.43
CA GLU A 751 -3.32 49.93 28.22
C GLU A 751 -3.49 49.19 26.89
N ILE A 752 -4.71 48.79 26.51
CA ILE A 752 -4.99 48.23 25.17
C ILE A 752 -4.57 49.21 24.08
N THR A 753 -4.90 50.49 24.26
CA THR A 753 -4.61 51.53 23.28
C THR A 753 -3.10 51.81 23.17
N GLU A 754 -2.37 51.81 24.28
CA GLU A 754 -0.91 51.94 24.28
C GLU A 754 -0.23 50.74 23.64
N LEU A 755 -0.72 49.53 23.92
CA LEU A 755 -0.21 48.29 23.34
C LEU A 755 -0.43 48.26 21.81
N LEU A 756 -1.60 48.71 21.33
CA LEU A 756 -1.88 48.87 19.90
C LEU A 756 -1.02 49.96 19.24
N LYS A 757 -0.73 51.06 19.95
CA LYS A 757 0.18 52.12 19.47
C LYS A 757 1.64 51.69 19.43
N ALA A 758 2.04 50.68 20.20
CA ALA A 758 3.37 50.10 20.12
C ALA A 758 3.53 49.11 18.95
N ILE A 759 2.40 48.60 18.45
CA ILE A 759 2.29 47.64 17.35
C ILE A 759 2.26 48.33 15.98
N VAL A 760 1.56 49.48 15.87
CA VAL A 760 1.43 50.32 14.66
C VAL A 760 2.56 51.32 14.60
#